data_AF-A0A179G2G5-F1
#
_entry.id   AF-A0A179G2G5-F1
#
_cell.length_a   1.000
_cell.length_b   1.000
_cell.length_c   1.000
_cell.angle_alpha   90.00
_cell.angle_beta   90.00
_cell.angle_gamma   90.00
#
_symmetry.space_group_name_H-M   'P 1'
#
loop_
_entity.id
_entity.type
_entity.pdbx_description
1 polymer ?
#
loop_
_entity_poly.entity_id
_entity_poly.type
_entity_poly.pdbx_seq_one_letter_code
_entity_poly.pdbx_strand_id
1 'polypeptide(L)'
;MATEDERYRESSQFRLWSFAPANLQDLREKTNSLAKQQITARLTPTPEFLTTDEEARLVKFFTVELIRAAQFCELPTEIRSTAAMFLRRFYITNSVMTYPPTELLKTSLFFGCKAEGFYIRLAKLAEKFPNTSSEQILAGEFLLCQGIRFAFDVRHPFRALEGAILELRRRLPDEEARVSRAHARAREILKFSALVTDVYFHFTPSQIMMAALLMVDSGLVDTLLPRPAAPHDDNSPVGANTDMHEKILTAVEDCRAMLEDEPPERMAEYWGTPEIVKSMKPLRKKLQKCRDPDRADLVALQRARREQAAKPKKPGPAESAMFGEDLRDVKRRKVDGDDVFGGNPPQVQETAAMLVSLVILQAAGALASLQRRAGASAWSSSADGKYKLSQVDAPSLGGSNPGLDTWDLTIADKTGLRQTIKGFGACVTDGTVTAFNKLPADQRSALLKDLMGPDGLNFNLMRHTVASSDLSADPAYSYDDNGGKPDTGLSGFNLGDRGNAMVSMLAEMRRLQPDLTILGSPWAPPGWMQLDGVITGTTTNNNLNHQYVDAYAQYFVKYLQAYEQGGAHIDAITIQNEPLNSRAQMPTMYIFADESGALIRDNVGPAIKKAGLKTQVWAFDHNTQDYDYPETVVNMNGKDTVQAAAWHCYSGNDPSHWQPLSRFHDQFPDREQYMTECWTAVGTTDWVHSSSFALLPLQNWANGIIAWALGSFSGGGPVISGGDACGICTGLVTVDPSGGSYRKEVDYYMMGQFSRFMPKGGRALAGTGSYLYGDGTGVESVATLNPDGTRTVVIQNRYDHDIWVQLGTEGDGKWSGRAYAKAVTTWVLPKA
;
A
#
# COMPACT_ATOMS: atom_id res chain seq x y z
N MET A 1 12.99 -13.93 -0.36
CA MET A 1 12.52 -12.66 0.23
C MET A 1 13.35 -12.36 1.46
N ALA A 2 13.53 -11.08 1.81
CA ALA A 2 14.13 -10.70 3.09
C ALA A 2 13.21 -11.08 4.27
N THR A 3 13.80 -11.62 5.31
CA THR A 3 13.15 -11.99 6.59
C THR A 3 12.69 -10.75 7.37
N GLU A 4 11.83 -10.94 8.38
CA GLU A 4 11.43 -9.83 9.27
C GLU A 4 12.61 -9.26 10.07
N ASP A 5 13.69 -10.03 10.31
CA ASP A 5 14.89 -9.54 10.99
C ASP A 5 15.77 -8.67 10.06
N GLU A 6 15.89 -9.03 8.79
CA GLU A 6 16.52 -8.18 7.76
C GLU A 6 15.71 -6.89 7.54
N ARG A 7 14.38 -6.99 7.40
CA ARG A 7 13.47 -5.83 7.33
C ARG A 7 13.60 -4.92 8.58
N TYR A 8 13.79 -5.50 9.76
CA TYR A 8 14.07 -4.73 10.98
C TYR A 8 15.43 -4.02 10.89
N ARG A 9 16.50 -4.66 10.40
CA ARG A 9 17.84 -4.06 10.27
C ARG A 9 17.90 -2.91 9.27
N GLU A 10 17.04 -2.90 8.26
CA GLU A 10 16.93 -1.78 7.30
C GLU A 10 16.11 -0.59 7.85
N SER A 11 15.26 -0.84 8.85
CA SER A 11 14.32 0.14 9.41
C SER A 11 14.99 1.40 9.98
N SER A 12 14.21 2.47 10.09
CA SER A 12 14.61 3.69 10.82
C SER A 12 14.69 3.46 12.33
N GLN A 13 13.89 2.53 12.87
CA GLN A 13 13.93 2.11 14.28
C GLN A 13 15.31 1.53 14.63
N PHE A 14 15.76 0.47 13.96
CA PHE A 14 17.07 -0.14 14.24
C PHE A 14 18.22 0.89 14.12
N ARG A 15 18.26 1.63 13.01
CA ARG A 15 19.33 2.60 12.72
C ARG A 15 19.40 3.81 13.68
N LEU A 16 18.35 4.10 14.46
CA LEU A 16 18.28 5.30 15.30
C LEU A 16 17.93 5.02 16.77
N TRP A 17 17.51 3.79 17.10
CA TRP A 17 17.01 3.39 18.43
C TRP A 17 17.73 2.14 18.99
N SER A 18 18.49 1.39 18.20
CA SER A 18 19.34 0.31 18.73
C SER A 18 20.70 0.83 19.19
N PHE A 19 21.12 0.44 20.38
CA PHE A 19 22.35 0.87 21.06
C PHE A 19 23.04 -0.30 21.75
N ALA A 20 24.36 -0.25 21.93
CA ALA A 20 25.02 -1.06 22.94
C ALA A 20 24.65 -0.53 24.35
N PRO A 21 24.62 -1.37 25.41
CA PRO A 21 24.27 -0.94 26.77
C PRO A 21 25.06 0.28 27.28
N ALA A 22 26.38 0.29 27.07
CA ALA A 22 27.24 1.43 27.41
C ALA A 22 26.83 2.71 26.65
N ASN A 23 26.64 2.62 25.32
CA ASN A 23 26.25 3.76 24.50
C ASN A 23 24.89 4.35 24.91
N LEU A 24 23.96 3.53 25.40
CA LEU A 24 22.66 3.99 25.91
C LEU A 24 22.83 4.74 27.24
N GLN A 25 23.70 4.25 28.13
CA GLN A 25 24.02 4.92 29.38
C GLN A 25 24.72 6.27 29.14
N ASP A 26 25.77 6.30 28.30
CA ASP A 26 26.48 7.52 27.90
C ASP A 26 25.52 8.58 27.35
N LEU A 27 24.55 8.17 26.53
CA LEU A 27 23.56 9.06 25.92
C LEU A 27 22.58 9.64 26.96
N ARG A 28 22.21 8.85 27.97
CA ARG A 28 21.39 9.31 29.11
C ARG A 28 22.17 10.28 30.00
N GLU A 29 23.41 9.97 30.35
CA GLU A 29 24.27 10.83 31.18
C GLU A 29 24.59 12.16 30.49
N LYS A 30 24.86 12.13 29.18
CA LYS A 30 25.03 13.33 28.35
C LYS A 30 23.77 14.18 28.29
N THR A 31 22.60 13.54 28.13
CA THR A 31 21.29 14.23 28.11
C THR A 31 20.97 14.88 29.46
N ASN A 32 21.18 14.16 30.57
CA ASN A 32 21.02 14.66 31.93
C ASN A 32 21.96 15.84 32.23
N SER A 33 23.24 15.74 31.82
CA SER A 33 24.25 16.80 32.00
C SER A 33 23.94 18.05 31.19
N LEU A 34 23.51 17.90 29.93
CA LEU A 34 23.11 19.02 29.07
C LEU A 34 21.88 19.75 29.64
N ALA A 35 20.91 19.01 30.19
CA ALA A 35 19.74 19.60 30.85
C ALA A 35 20.12 20.38 32.11
N LYS A 36 20.98 19.82 32.96
CA LYS A 36 21.57 20.51 34.14
C LYS A 36 22.22 21.84 33.74
N GLN A 37 23.03 21.83 32.67
CA GLN A 37 23.69 23.04 32.16
C GLN A 37 22.67 24.09 31.66
N GLN A 38 21.70 23.68 30.83
CA GLN A 38 20.70 24.60 30.28
C GLN A 38 19.80 25.24 31.35
N ILE A 39 19.47 24.49 32.41
CA ILE A 39 18.57 24.95 33.49
C ILE A 39 19.33 25.78 34.53
N THR A 40 20.61 25.47 34.80
CA THR A 40 21.47 26.30 35.66
C THR A 40 21.66 27.71 35.10
N ALA A 41 21.63 27.88 33.77
CA ALA A 41 21.64 29.19 33.13
C ALA A 41 20.32 29.99 33.26
N ARG A 42 19.27 29.42 33.87
CA ARG A 42 17.90 29.98 33.94
C ARG A 42 17.36 30.12 35.37
N LEU A 43 17.76 29.25 36.29
CA LEU A 43 17.26 29.22 37.66
C LEU A 43 18.34 29.63 38.67
N THR A 44 18.04 30.67 39.45
CA THR A 44 18.87 31.17 40.56
C THR A 44 18.03 31.23 41.84
N PRO A 45 18.47 30.62 42.96
CA PRO A 45 19.65 29.76 43.10
C PRO A 45 19.50 28.41 42.37
N THR A 46 20.62 27.79 42.04
CA THR A 46 20.68 26.49 41.36
C THR A 46 19.91 25.40 42.14
N PRO A 47 18.95 24.69 41.51
CA PRO A 47 18.15 23.68 42.19
C PRO A 47 18.89 22.34 42.34
N GLU A 48 18.38 21.47 43.20
CA GLU A 48 18.81 20.07 43.29
C GLU A 48 18.30 19.29 42.06
N PHE A 49 19.19 19.00 41.13
CA PHE A 49 18.89 18.26 39.89
C PHE A 49 18.77 16.75 40.09
N LEU A 50 18.06 16.08 39.17
CA LEU A 50 17.95 14.62 39.14
C LEU A 50 19.25 13.95 38.67
N THR A 51 19.58 12.78 39.23
CA THR A 51 20.56 11.85 38.64
C THR A 51 19.97 11.13 37.41
N THR A 52 20.83 10.49 36.63
CA THR A 52 20.44 9.65 35.50
C THR A 52 19.46 8.55 35.92
N ASP A 53 19.68 7.93 37.08
CA ASP A 53 18.84 6.86 37.64
C ASP A 53 17.49 7.39 38.15
N GLU A 54 17.50 8.58 38.77
CA GLU A 54 16.25 9.27 39.18
C GLU A 54 15.40 9.62 37.95
N GLU A 55 16.01 10.07 36.85
CA GLU A 55 15.31 10.27 35.57
C GLU A 55 14.82 8.95 34.96
N ALA A 56 15.66 7.92 34.88
CA ALA A 56 15.27 6.61 34.34
C ALA A 56 14.10 5.98 35.12
N ARG A 57 14.12 6.08 36.46
CA ARG A 57 13.02 5.62 37.32
C ARG A 57 11.74 6.45 37.13
N LEU A 58 11.85 7.76 36.90
CA LEU A 58 10.70 8.60 36.54
C LEU A 58 10.15 8.25 35.16
N VAL A 59 10.98 8.01 34.15
CA VAL A 59 10.56 7.60 32.81
C VAL A 59 9.87 6.22 32.85
N LYS A 60 10.42 5.25 33.60
CA LYS A 60 9.77 3.94 33.82
C LYS A 60 8.40 4.11 34.49
N PHE A 61 8.30 4.92 35.55
CA PHE A 61 7.01 5.25 36.20
C PHE A 61 5.99 5.86 35.22
N PHE A 62 6.36 6.90 34.46
CA PHE A 62 5.46 7.51 33.48
C PHE A 62 5.11 6.57 32.31
N THR A 63 5.95 5.59 32.01
CA THR A 63 5.60 4.54 31.03
C THR A 63 4.52 3.60 31.57
N VAL A 64 4.59 3.19 32.85
CA VAL A 64 3.52 2.39 33.46
C VAL A 64 2.21 3.18 33.53
N GLU A 65 2.26 4.47 33.86
CA GLU A 65 1.09 5.35 33.81
C GLU A 65 0.55 5.53 32.38
N LEU A 66 1.41 5.52 31.35
CA LEU A 66 0.98 5.52 29.95
C LEU A 66 0.24 4.22 29.58
N ILE A 67 0.78 3.06 29.97
CA ILE A 67 0.18 1.74 29.73
C ILE A 67 -1.21 1.68 30.38
N ARG A 68 -1.38 2.24 31.60
CA ARG A 68 -2.66 2.37 32.31
C ARG A 68 -3.62 3.34 31.63
N ALA A 69 -3.13 4.50 31.21
CA ALA A 69 -3.93 5.49 30.48
C ALA A 69 -4.43 4.93 29.14
N ALA A 70 -3.62 4.14 28.44
CA ALA A 70 -4.03 3.42 27.24
C ALA A 70 -5.11 2.36 27.53
N GLN A 71 -4.99 1.60 28.62
CA GLN A 71 -6.03 0.66 29.06
C GLN A 71 -7.35 1.39 29.38
N PHE A 72 -7.31 2.50 30.11
CA PHE A 72 -8.48 3.33 30.45
C PHE A 72 -9.10 4.04 29.23
N CYS A 73 -8.29 4.34 28.20
CA CYS A 73 -8.76 4.82 26.90
C CYS A 73 -9.18 3.69 25.95
N GLU A 74 -9.20 2.43 26.41
CA GLU A 74 -9.59 1.24 25.65
C GLU A 74 -8.76 1.01 24.37
N LEU A 75 -7.51 1.52 24.36
CA LEU A 75 -6.66 1.47 23.17
C LEU A 75 -6.06 0.07 22.93
N PRO A 76 -6.05 -0.40 21.67
CA PRO A 76 -5.33 -1.59 21.19
C PRO A 76 -3.90 -1.80 21.73
N THR A 77 -3.45 -3.05 21.65
CA THR A 77 -2.14 -3.48 22.19
C THR A 77 -0.97 -2.84 21.45
N GLU A 78 -1.06 -2.71 20.13
CA GLU A 78 0.00 -2.11 19.30
C GLU A 78 0.17 -0.63 19.67
N ILE A 79 -0.88 0.20 19.53
CA ILE A 79 -0.91 1.62 19.94
C ILE A 79 -0.32 1.87 21.34
N ARG A 80 -0.66 1.02 22.31
CA ARG A 80 -0.13 1.11 23.68
C ARG A 80 1.38 0.89 23.73
N SER A 81 1.86 -0.04 22.92
CA SER A 81 3.28 -0.38 22.76
C SER A 81 4.02 0.73 22.00
N THR A 82 3.49 1.21 20.88
CA THR A 82 4.03 2.31 20.08
C THR A 82 4.13 3.59 20.91
N ALA A 83 3.07 3.96 21.63
CA ALA A 83 3.03 5.13 22.51
C ALA A 83 4.02 5.02 23.68
N ALA A 84 4.16 3.83 24.29
CA ALA A 84 5.17 3.58 25.32
C ALA A 84 6.60 3.73 24.77
N MET A 85 6.85 3.21 23.56
CA MET A 85 8.16 3.32 22.91
C MET A 85 8.47 4.75 22.47
N PHE A 86 7.52 5.50 21.93
CA PHE A 86 7.69 6.93 21.63
C PHE A 86 8.03 7.74 22.88
N LEU A 87 7.32 7.52 24.00
CA LEU A 87 7.62 8.20 25.27
C LEU A 87 9.04 7.87 25.77
N ARG A 88 9.42 6.58 25.80
CA ARG A 88 10.74 6.16 26.28
C ARG A 88 11.87 6.61 25.35
N ARG A 89 11.69 6.48 24.03
CA ARG A 89 12.68 6.91 23.04
C ARG A 89 12.90 8.42 23.05
N PHE A 90 11.83 9.21 23.26
CA PHE A 90 11.93 10.66 23.42
C PHE A 90 12.86 11.01 24.59
N TYR A 91 12.68 10.35 25.74
CA TYR A 91 13.46 10.58 26.96
C TYR A 91 14.85 9.91 27.02
N ILE A 92 15.30 9.27 25.94
CA ILE A 92 16.73 8.89 25.78
C ILE A 92 17.56 10.12 25.35
N THR A 93 16.99 11.01 24.53
CA THR A 93 17.69 12.18 23.96
C THR A 93 17.14 13.52 24.48
N ASN A 94 16.21 13.49 25.44
CA ASN A 94 15.64 14.65 26.10
C ASN A 94 15.50 14.34 27.61
N SER A 95 15.66 15.33 28.47
CA SER A 95 15.53 15.16 29.93
C SER A 95 14.08 15.42 30.40
N VAL A 96 13.63 14.70 31.44
CA VAL A 96 12.35 15.02 32.11
C VAL A 96 12.42 16.37 32.82
N MET A 97 13.61 16.82 33.26
CA MET A 97 13.80 18.18 33.78
C MET A 97 13.54 19.26 32.72
N THR A 98 13.73 18.94 31.43
CA THR A 98 13.49 19.87 30.32
C THR A 98 12.04 19.88 29.84
N TYR A 99 11.39 18.72 29.67
CA TYR A 99 10.03 18.65 29.10
C TYR A 99 9.06 17.82 29.96
N PRO A 100 7.78 18.25 30.11
CA PRO A 100 6.84 17.65 31.06
C PRO A 100 6.33 16.26 30.63
N PRO A 101 6.68 15.18 31.37
CA PRO A 101 6.29 13.81 30.98
C PRO A 101 4.79 13.56 31.08
N THR A 102 4.03 14.33 31.88
CA THR A 102 2.57 14.25 31.92
C THR A 102 1.94 14.62 30.58
N GLU A 103 2.47 15.63 29.89
CA GLU A 103 1.93 16.09 28.61
C GLU A 103 2.52 15.31 27.44
N LEU A 104 3.82 14.96 27.50
CA LEU A 104 4.44 14.03 26.55
C LEU A 104 3.77 12.65 26.60
N LEU A 105 3.27 12.17 27.74
CA LEU A 105 2.48 10.94 27.83
C LEU A 105 1.20 11.02 27.01
N LYS A 106 0.39 12.08 27.18
CA LYS A 106 -0.85 12.28 26.42
C LYS A 106 -0.57 12.47 24.93
N THR A 107 0.50 13.23 24.62
CA THR A 107 1.02 13.41 23.26
C THR A 107 1.36 12.05 22.63
N SER A 108 2.13 11.20 23.33
CA SER A 108 2.52 9.89 22.83
C SER A 108 1.35 8.93 22.65
N LEU A 109 0.31 9.00 23.49
CA LEU A 109 -0.93 8.24 23.28
C LEU A 109 -1.66 8.69 22.01
N PHE A 110 -1.85 10.00 21.82
CA PHE A 110 -2.50 10.55 20.63
C PHE A 110 -1.69 10.28 19.35
N PHE A 111 -0.37 10.45 19.42
CA PHE A 111 0.54 10.24 18.29
C PHE A 111 0.75 8.75 17.99
N GLY A 112 0.75 7.88 18.99
CA GLY A 112 0.70 6.43 18.82
C GLY A 112 -0.58 5.97 18.11
N CYS A 113 -1.73 6.60 18.38
CA CYS A 113 -2.94 6.35 17.60
C CYS A 113 -2.75 6.72 16.12
N LYS A 114 -2.12 7.88 15.83
CA LYS A 114 -1.81 8.28 14.44
C LYS A 114 -0.85 7.32 13.74
N ALA A 115 0.24 6.92 14.40
CA ALA A 115 1.28 6.06 13.82
C ALA A 115 0.74 4.66 13.45
N GLU A 116 -0.16 4.11 14.25
CA GLU A 116 -0.82 2.82 14.00
C GLU A 116 -2.11 2.92 13.15
N GLY A 117 -2.38 4.07 12.51
CA GLY A 117 -3.56 4.26 11.66
C GLY A 117 -4.91 4.24 12.40
N PHE A 118 -4.91 4.41 13.72
CA PHE A 118 -6.12 4.35 14.56
C PHE A 118 -6.72 5.74 14.79
N TYR A 119 -7.86 6.01 14.15
CA TYR A 119 -8.53 7.30 14.28
C TYR A 119 -9.22 7.47 15.65
N ILE A 120 -8.70 8.39 16.46
CA ILE A 120 -9.39 8.91 17.65
C ILE A 120 -9.51 10.43 17.57
N ARG A 121 -10.73 10.96 17.76
CA ARG A 121 -10.96 12.41 17.84
C ARG A 121 -10.20 12.97 19.04
N LEU A 122 -9.32 13.93 18.79
CA LEU A 122 -8.47 14.59 19.78
C LEU A 122 -9.26 15.15 20.98
N ALA A 123 -10.46 15.72 20.75
CA ALA A 123 -11.34 16.18 21.82
C ALA A 123 -11.81 15.01 22.72
N LYS A 124 -12.27 13.91 22.13
CA LYS A 124 -12.70 12.68 22.84
C LYS A 124 -11.56 12.01 23.62
N LEU A 125 -10.31 12.13 23.15
CA LEU A 125 -9.14 11.70 23.91
C LEU A 125 -8.80 12.67 25.04
N ALA A 126 -8.89 13.99 24.82
CA ALA A 126 -8.70 14.99 25.87
C ALA A 126 -9.74 14.86 26.99
N GLU A 127 -11.00 14.57 26.66
CA GLU A 127 -12.10 14.30 27.60
C GLU A 127 -11.81 13.14 28.57
N LYS A 128 -10.97 12.15 28.19
CA LYS A 128 -10.53 11.06 29.08
C LYS A 128 -9.51 11.53 30.14
N PHE A 129 -8.97 12.76 30.05
CA PHE A 129 -7.98 13.30 31.00
C PHE A 129 -8.49 14.57 31.70
N PRO A 130 -8.49 14.64 33.05
CA PRO A 130 -8.95 15.82 33.76
C PRO A 130 -8.11 17.06 33.42
N ASN A 131 -8.78 18.21 33.30
CA ASN A 131 -8.18 19.53 33.04
C ASN A 131 -7.22 19.56 31.83
N THR A 132 -7.48 18.74 30.80
CA THR A 132 -6.65 18.64 29.60
C THR A 132 -7.40 19.21 28.39
N SER A 133 -6.77 20.12 27.65
CA SER A 133 -7.27 20.62 26.36
C SER A 133 -6.66 19.88 25.18
N SER A 134 -7.34 19.92 24.03
CA SER A 134 -6.78 19.44 22.75
C SER A 134 -5.48 20.15 22.36
N GLU A 135 -5.34 21.44 22.70
CA GLU A 135 -4.13 22.22 22.42
C GLU A 135 -2.92 21.74 23.24
N GLN A 136 -3.10 21.35 24.51
CA GLN A 136 -2.03 20.82 25.35
C GLN A 136 -1.45 19.50 24.81
N ILE A 137 -2.30 18.65 24.23
CA ILE A 137 -1.87 17.39 23.59
C ILE A 137 -1.12 17.68 22.27
N LEU A 138 -1.58 18.64 21.46
CA LEU A 138 -0.91 19.03 20.21
C LEU A 138 0.41 19.78 20.42
N ALA A 139 0.55 20.51 21.52
CA ALA A 139 1.74 21.30 21.80
C ALA A 139 3.01 20.45 21.94
N GLY A 140 2.88 19.19 22.37
CA GLY A 140 3.96 18.23 22.41
C GLY A 140 4.27 17.53 21.07
N GLU A 141 3.36 17.56 20.08
CA GLU A 141 3.40 16.63 18.94
C GLU A 141 4.66 16.78 18.08
N PHE A 142 4.96 17.99 17.61
CA PHE A 142 6.16 18.24 16.80
C PHE A 142 7.46 18.02 17.59
N LEU A 143 7.44 18.34 18.88
CA LEU A 143 8.57 18.08 19.80
C LEU A 143 8.82 16.57 19.94
N LEU A 144 7.77 15.77 20.12
CA LEU A 144 7.84 14.32 20.17
C LEU A 144 8.45 13.77 18.87
N CYS A 145 7.93 14.19 17.71
CA CYS A 145 8.46 13.80 16.39
C CYS A 145 9.96 14.09 16.24
N GLN A 146 10.41 15.28 16.66
CA GLN A 146 11.83 15.64 16.66
C GLN A 146 12.66 14.72 17.58
N GLY A 147 12.17 14.42 18.79
CA GLY A 147 12.88 13.59 19.77
C GLY A 147 12.98 12.11 19.40
N ILE A 148 11.96 11.55 18.72
CA ILE A 148 12.01 10.19 18.14
C ILE A 148 12.66 10.16 16.75
N ARG A 149 13.17 11.31 16.27
CA ARG A 149 13.88 11.48 14.98
C ARG A 149 13.05 11.13 13.75
N PHE A 150 11.72 11.34 13.82
CA PHE A 150 10.75 11.01 12.76
C PHE A 150 10.73 9.51 12.36
N ALA A 151 11.25 8.62 13.22
CA ALA A 151 11.02 7.18 13.10
C ALA A 151 9.64 6.86 13.71
N PHE A 152 8.66 6.59 12.85
CA PHE A 152 7.26 6.34 13.27
C PHE A 152 6.87 4.86 13.22
N ASP A 153 7.48 4.08 12.33
CA ASP A 153 7.36 2.62 12.29
C ASP A 153 8.08 1.99 13.51
N VAL A 154 7.33 1.25 14.33
CA VAL A 154 7.84 0.54 15.52
C VAL A 154 7.51 -0.94 15.40
N ARG A 155 8.50 -1.75 15.04
CA ARG A 155 8.34 -3.20 14.93
C ARG A 155 8.20 -3.83 16.31
N HIS A 156 7.04 -4.42 16.56
CA HIS A 156 6.70 -5.08 17.81
C HIS A 156 6.86 -6.61 17.73
N PRO A 157 7.28 -7.26 18.84
CA PRO A 157 7.54 -8.70 18.90
C PRO A 157 6.27 -9.58 18.81
N PHE A 158 5.07 -8.99 18.85
CA PHE A 158 3.82 -9.76 18.76
C PHE A 158 3.68 -10.50 17.43
N ARG A 159 4.10 -9.91 16.30
CA ARG A 159 4.07 -10.59 14.98
C ARG A 159 5.00 -11.81 14.95
N ALA A 160 6.19 -11.67 15.52
CA ALA A 160 7.13 -12.78 15.69
C ALA A 160 6.54 -13.88 16.58
N LEU A 161 5.76 -13.52 17.61
CA LEU A 161 5.13 -14.48 18.51
C LEU A 161 4.03 -15.28 17.81
N GLU A 162 3.15 -14.63 17.04
CA GLU A 162 2.14 -15.37 16.24
C GLU A 162 2.81 -16.34 15.25
N GLY A 163 3.90 -15.92 14.59
CA GLY A 163 4.69 -16.79 13.70
C GLY A 163 5.34 -17.98 14.41
N ALA A 164 5.95 -17.76 15.56
CA ALA A 164 6.55 -18.81 16.39
C ALA A 164 5.49 -19.81 16.91
N ILE A 165 4.32 -19.31 17.28
CA ILE A 165 3.19 -20.14 17.75
C ILE A 165 2.60 -20.98 16.60
N LEU A 166 2.50 -20.45 15.38
CA LEU A 166 2.11 -21.23 14.20
C LEU A 166 3.10 -22.38 13.92
N GLU A 167 4.41 -22.13 14.00
CA GLU A 167 5.42 -23.16 13.80
C GLU A 167 5.45 -24.19 14.95
N LEU A 168 5.23 -23.77 16.20
CA LEU A 168 5.09 -24.67 17.34
C LEU A 168 3.87 -25.59 17.21
N ARG A 169 2.72 -25.06 16.78
CA ARG A 169 1.52 -25.87 16.47
C ARG A 169 1.79 -26.90 15.38
N ARG A 170 2.59 -26.54 14.37
CA ARG A 170 2.98 -27.44 13.28
C ARG A 170 3.97 -28.53 13.73
N ARG A 171 4.85 -28.24 14.70
CA ARG A 171 5.83 -29.20 15.25
C ARG A 171 5.25 -30.07 16.38
N LEU A 172 4.30 -29.57 17.16
CA LEU A 172 3.74 -30.22 18.36
C LEU A 172 2.19 -30.21 18.33
N PRO A 173 1.54 -30.89 17.36
CA PRO A 173 0.08 -30.83 17.18
C PRO A 173 -0.70 -31.35 18.40
N ASP A 174 -0.17 -32.37 19.09
CA ASP A 174 -0.80 -32.95 20.29
C ASP A 174 -0.64 -32.07 21.55
N GLU A 175 0.21 -31.04 21.50
CA GLU A 175 0.50 -30.15 22.64
C GLU A 175 -0.19 -28.77 22.53
N GLU A 176 -1.22 -28.62 21.70
CA GLU A 176 -1.96 -27.35 21.50
C GLU A 176 -2.31 -26.64 22.83
N ALA A 177 -2.73 -27.38 23.87
CA ALA A 177 -3.05 -26.81 25.17
C ALA A 177 -1.83 -26.19 25.90
N ARG A 178 -0.62 -26.72 25.69
CA ARG A 178 0.65 -26.15 26.19
C ARG A 178 1.04 -24.93 25.37
N VAL A 179 1.01 -25.04 24.04
CA VAL A 179 1.35 -23.95 23.11
C VAL A 179 0.42 -22.74 23.29
N SER A 180 -0.89 -22.96 23.45
CA SER A 180 -1.86 -21.88 23.74
C SER A 180 -1.64 -21.21 25.11
N ARG A 181 -1.27 -21.95 26.16
CA ARG A 181 -0.89 -21.35 27.45
C ARG A 181 0.40 -20.52 27.32
N ALA A 182 1.40 -21.04 26.60
CA ALA A 182 2.65 -20.34 26.36
C ALA A 182 2.44 -19.05 25.55
N HIS A 183 1.62 -19.08 24.50
CA HIS A 183 1.20 -17.89 23.74
C HIS A 183 0.57 -16.84 24.64
N ALA A 184 -0.44 -17.23 25.43
CA ALA A 184 -1.16 -16.30 26.31
C ALA A 184 -0.20 -15.60 27.28
N ARG A 185 0.67 -16.36 27.96
CA ARG A 185 1.60 -15.83 28.96
C ARG A 185 2.76 -15.03 28.34
N ALA A 186 3.37 -15.50 27.26
CA ALA A 186 4.39 -14.73 26.54
C ALA A 186 3.82 -13.39 26.06
N ARG A 187 2.55 -13.35 25.62
CA ARG A 187 1.87 -12.12 25.23
C ARG A 187 1.63 -11.15 26.39
N GLU A 188 1.52 -11.61 27.63
CA GLU A 188 1.48 -10.74 28.82
C GLU A 188 2.85 -10.08 29.07
N ILE A 189 3.93 -10.85 28.97
CA ILE A 189 5.32 -10.37 29.11
C ILE A 189 5.62 -9.29 28.05
N LEU A 190 5.24 -9.54 26.79
CA LEU A 190 5.41 -8.55 25.71
C LEU A 190 4.51 -7.30 25.89
N LYS A 191 3.34 -7.43 26.55
CA LYS A 191 2.41 -6.32 26.84
C LYS A 191 2.83 -5.44 28.04
N PHE A 192 3.77 -5.88 28.87
CA PHE A 192 4.25 -5.13 30.03
C PHE A 192 5.77 -5.05 30.10
N SER A 193 6.44 -6.15 30.39
CA SER A 193 7.89 -6.24 30.66
C SER A 193 8.71 -5.58 29.56
N ALA A 194 8.49 -5.99 28.30
CA ALA A 194 9.19 -5.42 27.16
C ALA A 194 8.93 -3.91 26.98
N LEU A 195 7.77 -3.40 27.42
CA LEU A 195 7.44 -1.97 27.34
C LEU A 195 8.10 -1.13 28.44
N VAL A 196 8.58 -1.74 29.53
CA VAL A 196 9.19 -1.03 30.67
C VAL A 196 10.68 -1.29 30.89
N THR A 197 11.27 -2.32 30.26
CA THR A 197 12.72 -2.60 30.29
C THR A 197 13.38 -2.29 28.94
N ASP A 198 14.72 -2.10 28.90
CA ASP A 198 15.42 -1.52 27.75
C ASP A 198 15.59 -2.44 26.52
N VAL A 199 14.86 -3.57 26.47
CA VAL A 199 15.03 -4.60 25.43
C VAL A 199 14.84 -4.10 24.00
N TYR A 200 13.88 -3.20 23.74
CA TYR A 200 13.66 -2.57 22.42
C TYR A 200 14.84 -1.71 21.93
N PHE A 201 15.76 -1.35 22.83
CA PHE A 201 16.94 -0.55 22.52
C PHE A 201 18.20 -1.41 22.35
N HIS A 202 18.11 -2.73 22.55
CA HIS A 202 19.25 -3.65 22.52
C HIS A 202 19.06 -4.88 21.62
N PHE A 203 17.83 -5.39 21.50
CA PHE A 203 17.51 -6.67 20.86
C PHE A 203 16.51 -6.50 19.71
N THR A 204 16.50 -7.44 18.75
CA THR A 204 15.51 -7.45 17.66
C THR A 204 14.16 -8.00 18.13
N PRO A 205 13.03 -7.68 17.45
CA PRO A 205 11.72 -8.20 17.85
C PRO A 205 11.66 -9.74 17.94
N SER A 206 12.45 -10.45 17.12
CA SER A 206 12.59 -11.90 17.16
C SER A 206 13.28 -12.40 18.43
N GLN A 207 14.33 -11.70 18.89
CA GLN A 207 15.03 -12.02 20.14
C GLN A 207 14.15 -11.74 21.36
N ILE A 208 13.45 -10.60 21.39
CA ILE A 208 12.52 -10.23 22.48
C ILE A 208 11.37 -11.23 22.59
N MET A 209 10.85 -11.69 21.45
CA MET A 209 9.85 -12.76 21.37
C MET A 209 10.39 -14.09 21.93
N MET A 210 11.57 -14.52 21.48
CA MET A 210 12.15 -15.79 21.91
C MET A 210 12.47 -15.79 23.41
N ALA A 211 12.93 -14.66 23.95
CA ALA A 211 13.15 -14.47 25.38
C ALA A 211 11.83 -14.54 26.17
N ALA A 212 10.75 -13.94 25.67
CA ALA A 212 9.42 -14.02 26.28
C ALA A 212 8.79 -15.43 26.22
N LEU A 213 9.17 -16.27 25.24
CA LEU A 213 8.86 -17.70 25.27
C LEU A 213 9.76 -18.47 26.26
N LEU A 214 11.07 -18.14 26.34
CA LEU A 214 12.03 -18.79 27.22
C LEU A 214 11.69 -18.62 28.71
N MET A 215 11.14 -17.46 29.10
CA MET A 215 10.58 -17.20 30.45
C MET A 215 9.39 -18.11 30.83
N VAL A 216 8.77 -18.76 29.86
CA VAL A 216 7.47 -19.44 30.01
C VAL A 216 7.59 -20.94 29.79
N ASP A 217 8.31 -21.36 28.76
CA ASP A 217 8.56 -22.76 28.44
C ASP A 217 9.82 -22.92 27.56
N SER A 218 10.94 -23.25 28.20
CA SER A 218 12.22 -23.47 27.50
C SER A 218 12.17 -24.63 26.51
N GLY A 219 11.33 -25.65 26.74
CA GLY A 219 11.18 -26.78 25.83
C GLY A 219 10.53 -26.39 24.49
N LEU A 220 9.71 -25.33 24.46
CA LEU A 220 9.21 -24.76 23.21
C LEU A 220 10.31 -23.97 22.47
N VAL A 221 11.24 -23.35 23.20
CA VAL A 221 12.41 -22.68 22.59
C VAL A 221 13.41 -23.70 22.04
N ASP A 222 13.75 -24.77 22.77
CA ASP A 222 14.53 -25.91 22.25
C ASP A 222 13.83 -26.55 21.02
N THR A 223 12.48 -26.55 20.97
CA THR A 223 11.71 -27.06 19.81
C THR A 223 11.81 -26.16 18.58
N LEU A 224 11.86 -24.83 18.76
CA LEU A 224 12.02 -23.87 17.67
C LEU A 224 13.48 -23.81 17.17
N LEU A 225 14.43 -23.88 18.10
CA LEU A 225 15.86 -23.62 17.89
C LEU A 225 16.70 -24.84 18.33
N PRO A 226 16.50 -26.01 17.69
CA PRO A 226 17.08 -27.27 18.13
C PRO A 226 18.61 -27.25 18.12
N ARG A 227 19.20 -27.92 19.10
CA ARG A 227 20.66 -28.04 19.23
C ARG A 227 21.22 -28.83 18.04
N PRO A 228 22.42 -28.48 17.51
CA PRO A 228 23.12 -29.31 16.54
C PRO A 228 23.30 -30.74 17.06
N ALA A 229 23.15 -31.72 16.18
CA ALA A 229 23.37 -33.13 16.54
C ALA A 229 24.84 -33.38 16.91
N ALA A 230 25.07 -34.27 17.88
CA ALA A 230 26.41 -34.75 18.20
C ALA A 230 27.03 -35.45 16.95
N PRO A 231 28.34 -35.28 16.71
CA PRO A 231 28.97 -35.81 15.50
C PRO A 231 28.93 -37.34 15.47
N HIS A 232 28.67 -37.89 14.29
CA HIS A 232 28.64 -39.33 14.06
C HIS A 232 29.85 -39.86 13.27
N ASP A 233 30.70 -38.96 12.76
CA ASP A 233 31.99 -39.26 12.12
C ASP A 233 32.96 -38.07 12.25
N ASP A 234 34.26 -38.38 12.33
CA ASP A 234 35.32 -37.52 12.91
C ASP A 234 35.85 -36.41 11.96
N ASN A 235 35.16 -36.10 10.86
CA ASN A 235 35.75 -35.37 9.72
C ASN A 235 34.81 -34.36 9.02
N SER A 236 33.86 -33.78 9.76
CA SER A 236 32.98 -32.68 9.30
C SER A 236 33.39 -31.32 9.92
N PRO A 237 33.10 -30.17 9.27
CA PRO A 237 33.38 -28.84 9.84
C PRO A 237 32.36 -28.45 10.93
N VAL A 238 32.41 -29.10 12.08
CA VAL A 238 31.38 -29.02 13.15
C VAL A 238 31.35 -27.68 13.88
N GLY A 239 32.49 -26.98 14.03
CA GLY A 239 32.64 -25.88 14.99
C GLY A 239 31.70 -24.68 14.81
N ALA A 240 31.49 -24.21 13.57
CA ALA A 240 30.82 -22.93 13.31
C ALA A 240 29.32 -22.93 13.66
N ASN A 241 28.64 -24.07 13.51
CA ASN A 241 27.18 -24.14 13.69
C ASN A 241 26.79 -24.22 15.18
N THR A 242 27.65 -24.84 16.01
CA THR A 242 27.50 -24.85 17.48
C THR A 242 27.82 -23.49 18.08
N ASP A 243 28.92 -22.85 17.66
CA ASP A 243 29.28 -21.48 18.07
C ASP A 243 28.17 -20.46 17.73
N MET A 244 27.52 -20.59 16.57
CA MET A 244 26.37 -19.76 16.21
C MET A 244 25.14 -20.04 17.10
N HIS A 245 24.87 -21.32 17.43
CA HIS A 245 23.77 -21.70 18.32
C HIS A 245 23.95 -21.13 19.74
N GLU A 246 25.15 -21.26 20.30
CA GLU A 246 25.51 -20.72 21.62
C GLU A 246 25.45 -19.18 21.65
N LYS A 247 25.90 -18.50 20.58
CA LYS A 247 25.77 -17.03 20.44
C LYS A 247 24.31 -16.57 20.39
N ILE A 248 23.44 -17.29 19.68
CA ILE A 248 22.01 -16.96 19.62
C ILE A 248 21.35 -17.18 20.97
N LEU A 249 21.60 -18.32 21.63
CA LEU A 249 21.07 -18.58 22.98
C LEU A 249 21.55 -17.53 23.99
N THR A 250 22.83 -17.16 23.98
CA THR A 250 23.38 -16.12 24.86
C THR A 250 22.62 -14.80 24.71
N ALA A 251 22.38 -14.34 23.48
CA ALA A 251 21.64 -13.10 23.23
C ALA A 251 20.15 -13.18 23.63
N VAL A 252 19.54 -14.37 23.59
CA VAL A 252 18.17 -14.61 24.08
C VAL A 252 18.12 -14.66 25.61
N GLU A 253 19.14 -15.23 26.27
CA GLU A 253 19.31 -15.25 27.72
C GLU A 253 19.55 -13.85 28.31
N ASP A 254 20.43 -13.05 27.68
CA ASP A 254 20.63 -11.64 28.05
C ASP A 254 19.32 -10.83 27.93
N CYS A 255 18.53 -11.10 26.89
CA CYS A 255 17.23 -10.48 26.71
C CYS A 255 16.19 -11.00 27.73
N ARG A 256 16.25 -12.27 28.12
CA ARG A 256 15.39 -12.87 29.16
C ARG A 256 15.64 -12.22 30.51
N ALA A 257 16.90 -12.12 30.93
CA ALA A 257 17.28 -11.48 32.19
C ALA A 257 16.74 -10.04 32.27
N MET A 258 16.81 -9.28 31.16
CA MET A 258 16.27 -7.92 31.09
C MET A 258 14.73 -7.85 31.05
N LEU A 259 14.00 -8.92 30.73
CA LEU A 259 12.54 -8.99 30.90
C LEU A 259 12.15 -9.35 32.34
N GLU A 260 12.96 -10.17 33.02
CA GLU A 260 12.75 -10.64 34.39
C GLU A 260 12.94 -9.57 35.48
N ASP A 261 13.53 -8.41 35.15
CA ASP A 261 13.54 -7.21 36.00
C ASP A 261 12.13 -6.62 36.25
N GLU A 262 11.19 -6.79 35.31
CA GLU A 262 9.83 -6.25 35.41
C GLU A 262 8.76 -7.24 34.89
N PRO A 263 8.57 -8.44 35.49
CA PRO A 263 7.49 -9.37 35.15
C PRO A 263 6.09 -8.74 35.25
N PRO A 264 5.09 -9.23 34.48
CA PRO A 264 3.74 -8.65 34.40
C PRO A 264 3.06 -8.37 35.74
N GLU A 265 3.29 -9.23 36.73
CA GLU A 265 2.74 -9.16 38.09
C GLU A 265 3.02 -7.80 38.76
N ARG A 266 4.21 -7.25 38.51
CA ARG A 266 4.63 -5.96 39.08
C ARG A 266 3.77 -4.79 38.63
N MET A 267 3.01 -4.90 37.52
CA MET A 267 2.05 -3.88 37.11
C MET A 267 0.97 -3.64 38.19
N ALA A 268 0.60 -4.69 38.92
CA ALA A 268 -0.30 -4.65 40.07
C ALA A 268 0.48 -4.62 41.40
N GLU A 269 1.35 -5.62 41.62
CA GLU A 269 1.97 -5.89 42.92
C GLU A 269 3.03 -4.87 43.37
N TYR A 270 3.66 -4.17 42.43
CA TYR A 270 4.65 -3.13 42.73
C TYR A 270 4.12 -1.75 42.33
N TRP A 271 3.94 -1.52 41.03
CA TRP A 271 3.54 -0.23 40.49
C TRP A 271 2.09 0.15 40.84
N GLY A 272 1.23 -0.81 41.20
CA GLY A 272 -0.16 -0.57 41.62
C GLY A 272 -0.30 -0.14 43.08
N THR A 273 0.76 -0.25 43.88
CA THR A 273 0.70 0.00 45.32
C THR A 273 0.66 1.49 45.67
N PRO A 274 -0.12 1.91 46.68
CA PRO A 274 -0.03 3.24 47.29
C PRO A 274 1.40 3.58 47.74
N GLU A 275 2.17 2.58 48.15
CA GLU A 275 3.55 2.65 48.62
C GLU A 275 4.49 3.17 47.53
N ILE A 276 4.37 2.68 46.30
CA ILE A 276 5.20 3.16 45.18
C ILE A 276 4.76 4.56 44.73
N VAL A 277 3.46 4.86 44.67
CA VAL A 277 2.96 6.22 44.40
C VAL A 277 3.47 7.23 45.45
N LYS A 278 3.53 6.81 46.72
CA LYS A 278 4.14 7.57 47.83
C LYS A 278 5.66 7.70 47.68
N SER A 279 6.36 6.66 47.22
CA SER A 279 7.82 6.67 47.00
C SER A 279 8.25 7.57 45.84
N MET A 280 7.38 7.80 44.84
CA MET A 280 7.65 8.73 43.73
C MET A 280 7.38 10.20 44.10
N LYS A 281 6.75 10.49 45.26
CA LYS A 281 6.40 11.85 45.70
C LYS A 281 7.62 12.75 45.96
N PRO A 282 8.75 12.29 46.54
CA PRO A 282 9.99 13.07 46.62
C PRO A 282 10.58 13.38 45.24
N LEU A 283 10.70 12.39 44.36
CA LEU A 283 11.23 12.58 43.00
C LEU A 283 10.38 13.56 42.18
N ARG A 284 9.05 13.47 42.27
CA ARG A 284 8.14 14.45 41.64
C ARG A 284 8.27 15.86 42.23
N LYS A 285 8.54 16.01 43.53
CA LYS A 285 8.84 17.31 44.15
C LYS A 285 10.20 17.87 43.70
N LYS A 286 11.22 17.02 43.58
CA LYS A 286 12.55 17.39 43.07
C LYS A 286 12.46 17.87 41.61
N LEU A 287 11.83 17.06 40.76
CA LEU A 287 11.48 17.39 39.37
C LEU A 287 10.67 18.69 39.21
N GLN A 288 9.84 19.05 40.20
CA GLN A 288 9.12 20.32 40.18
C GLN A 288 10.03 21.53 40.48
N LYS A 289 11.06 21.37 41.32
CA LYS A 289 12.05 22.43 41.63
C LYS A 289 13.08 22.64 40.53
N CYS A 290 13.47 21.59 39.81
CA CYS A 290 14.52 21.62 38.80
C CYS A 290 14.01 21.62 37.34
N ARG A 291 12.76 22.06 37.12
CA ARG A 291 12.16 22.15 35.77
C ARG A 291 12.68 23.37 35.00
N ASP A 292 12.96 23.21 33.71
CA ASP A 292 13.18 24.34 32.79
C ASP A 292 11.92 25.22 32.71
N PRO A 293 11.94 26.49 33.18
CA PRO A 293 10.73 27.31 33.26
C PRO A 293 10.14 27.64 31.89
N ASP A 294 10.99 27.85 30.87
CA ASP A 294 10.56 28.24 29.52
C ASP A 294 9.93 27.08 28.73
N ARG A 295 10.07 25.85 29.25
CA ARG A 295 9.64 24.59 28.60
C ARG A 295 8.71 23.76 29.47
N ALA A 296 8.35 24.27 30.65
CA ALA A 296 7.36 23.66 31.55
C ALA A 296 5.93 23.70 30.96
N ASP A 297 5.60 24.74 30.20
CA ASP A 297 4.36 24.86 29.42
C ASP A 297 4.68 24.75 27.93
N LEU A 298 4.23 23.65 27.31
CA LEU A 298 4.44 23.38 25.90
C LEU A 298 3.58 24.26 24.99
N VAL A 299 2.39 24.68 25.44
CA VAL A 299 1.50 25.56 24.68
C VAL A 299 2.12 26.95 24.59
N ALA A 300 2.60 27.49 25.72
CA ALA A 300 3.33 28.75 25.77
C ALA A 300 4.61 28.68 24.89
N LEU A 301 5.36 27.58 24.96
CA LEU A 301 6.56 27.36 24.13
C LEU A 301 6.22 27.31 22.62
N GLN A 302 5.16 26.61 22.22
CA GLN A 302 4.73 26.51 20.82
C GLN A 302 4.23 27.88 20.31
N ARG A 303 3.47 28.60 21.13
CA ARG A 303 3.00 29.96 20.85
C ARG A 303 4.16 30.93 20.68
N ALA A 304 5.14 30.94 21.59
CA ALA A 304 6.32 31.79 21.51
C ALA A 304 7.14 31.50 20.22
N ARG A 305 7.27 30.23 19.82
CA ARG A 305 7.90 29.85 18.55
C ARG A 305 7.14 30.40 17.33
N ARG A 306 5.80 30.35 17.33
CA ARG A 306 4.96 30.94 16.25
C ARG A 306 5.11 32.47 16.22
N GLU A 307 5.07 33.14 17.36
CA GLU A 307 5.23 34.60 17.46
C GLU A 307 6.66 35.09 17.12
N GLN A 308 7.69 34.25 17.28
CA GLN A 308 9.05 34.51 16.78
C GLN A 308 9.16 34.29 15.26
N ALA A 309 8.56 33.23 14.72
CA ALA A 309 8.55 32.95 13.28
C ALA A 309 7.80 34.03 12.46
N ALA A 310 6.79 34.66 13.06
CA ALA A 310 5.99 35.72 12.43
C ALA A 310 6.70 37.10 12.34
N LYS A 311 7.91 37.26 12.88
CA LYS A 311 8.65 38.54 12.84
C LYS A 311 9.65 38.59 11.67
N PRO A 312 9.62 39.62 10.82
CA PRO A 312 10.56 39.73 9.70
C PRO A 312 12.00 39.94 10.22
N LYS A 313 12.90 39.02 9.88
CA LYS A 313 14.32 39.10 10.28
C LYS A 313 15.04 40.20 9.49
N LYS A 314 15.64 41.16 10.21
CA LYS A 314 16.76 41.96 9.67
C LYS A 314 18.02 41.07 9.59
N PRO A 315 18.90 41.26 8.59
CA PRO A 315 20.21 40.63 8.60
C PRO A 315 21.08 41.20 9.73
N GLY A 316 21.58 40.32 10.58
CA GLY A 316 22.50 40.59 11.70
C GLY A 316 23.29 39.32 12.03
N PRO A 317 24.48 39.42 12.64
CA PRO A 317 25.41 38.29 12.70
C PRO A 317 25.02 37.20 13.71
N ALA A 318 25.11 35.96 13.24
CA ALA A 318 25.36 34.71 13.99
C ALA A 318 24.63 34.47 15.34
N GLU A 319 23.50 33.76 15.29
CA GLU A 319 23.08 32.84 16.37
C GLU A 319 23.58 31.41 16.05
N SER A 320 24.90 31.20 16.10
CA SER A 320 25.53 29.90 15.85
C SER A 320 25.58 29.02 17.11
N ALA A 321 24.43 28.46 17.53
CA ALA A 321 24.35 27.65 18.76
C ALA A 321 23.21 26.60 18.83
N MET A 322 22.95 25.80 17.78
CA MET A 322 22.08 24.60 17.92
C MET A 322 22.50 23.33 17.17
N PHE A 323 23.66 23.32 16.51
CA PHE A 323 24.33 22.08 16.13
C PHE A 323 25.81 22.22 16.45
N GLY A 324 26.40 21.19 17.08
CA GLY A 324 27.85 21.10 17.20
C GLY A 324 28.45 20.84 15.82
N GLU A 325 29.49 21.58 15.47
CA GLU A 325 30.19 21.47 14.19
C GLU A 325 31.08 20.21 14.16
N ASP A 326 30.48 19.01 14.06
CA ASP A 326 31.25 17.76 13.95
C ASP A 326 30.51 16.60 13.27
N LEU A 327 29.65 16.90 12.28
CA LEU A 327 29.04 15.90 11.38
C LEU A 327 29.15 16.28 9.89
N ARG A 328 30.21 17.03 9.53
CA ARG A 328 30.61 17.27 8.13
C ARG A 328 31.92 16.60 7.72
N ASP A 329 32.45 15.68 8.52
CA ASP A 329 33.38 14.66 8.02
C ASP A 329 33.38 13.38 8.89
N VAL A 330 32.52 12.41 8.54
CA VAL A 330 32.72 11.00 8.94
C VAL A 330 32.77 10.16 7.67
N LYS A 331 34.00 9.89 7.25
CA LYS A 331 34.33 8.98 6.15
C LYS A 331 33.53 7.68 6.21
N ARG A 332 33.31 7.06 5.06
CA ARG A 332 32.97 5.63 4.94
C ARG A 332 33.85 4.83 5.90
N ARG A 333 33.29 4.31 7.00
CA ARG A 333 33.95 3.24 7.74
C ARG A 333 33.96 2.04 6.81
N LYS A 334 35.15 1.64 6.39
CA LYS A 334 35.39 0.24 6.08
C LYS A 334 34.93 -0.58 7.29
N VAL A 335 34.18 -1.63 7.04
CA VAL A 335 34.31 -2.84 7.84
C VAL A 335 35.52 -3.52 7.23
N ASP A 336 36.62 -3.60 7.98
CA ASP A 336 37.75 -4.44 7.56
C ASP A 336 37.36 -5.92 7.76
N GLY A 337 38.05 -6.83 7.05
CA GLY A 337 37.66 -8.24 6.95
C GLY A 337 37.84 -9.04 8.25
N ASP A 338 37.39 -10.30 8.16
CA ASP A 338 37.39 -11.34 9.20
C ASP A 338 36.23 -11.22 10.24
N ASP A 339 35.35 -12.21 10.44
CA ASP A 339 34.59 -13.14 9.57
C ASP A 339 33.63 -13.92 10.49
N VAL A 340 32.38 -14.17 10.07
CA VAL A 340 31.56 -15.32 10.55
C VAL A 340 30.58 -15.85 9.48
N PHE A 341 30.58 -15.30 8.25
CA PHE A 341 29.61 -15.60 7.20
C PHE A 341 30.15 -15.31 5.78
N GLY A 342 31.26 -15.95 5.41
CA GLY A 342 31.58 -16.19 3.99
C GLY A 342 30.57 -17.15 3.32
N GLY A 343 30.56 -17.34 2.01
CA GLY A 343 31.40 -16.78 0.94
C GLY A 343 30.93 -17.27 -0.44
N ASN A 344 31.47 -16.69 -1.53
CA ASN A 344 30.97 -16.92 -2.90
C ASN A 344 31.25 -18.33 -3.46
N PRO A 345 30.27 -18.97 -4.13
CA PRO A 345 30.48 -19.97 -5.18
C PRO A 345 30.66 -19.33 -6.58
N PRO A 346 31.22 -20.05 -7.58
CA PRO A 346 31.62 -19.48 -8.88
C PRO A 346 30.64 -19.74 -10.06
N GLN A 347 31.01 -19.22 -11.24
CA GLN A 347 30.29 -19.31 -12.52
C GLN A 347 30.36 -20.71 -13.18
N VAL A 348 29.35 -21.04 -14.01
CA VAL A 348 29.43 -21.99 -15.14
C VAL A 348 28.62 -21.43 -16.32
N GLN A 349 29.03 -21.70 -17.57
CA GLN A 349 28.40 -21.17 -18.80
C GLN A 349 27.53 -22.19 -19.55
N GLU A 350 26.49 -21.66 -20.20
CA GLU A 350 25.95 -21.97 -21.55
C GLU A 350 25.95 -23.39 -22.13
N THR A 351 24.79 -23.81 -22.63
CA THR A 351 24.61 -24.39 -23.99
C THR A 351 23.14 -24.29 -24.43
N ALA A 352 22.84 -24.42 -25.74
CA ALA A 352 21.52 -24.06 -26.31
C ALA A 352 21.13 -24.89 -27.57
N ALA A 353 19.95 -24.61 -28.16
CA ALA A 353 19.40 -25.13 -29.45
C ALA A 353 18.86 -26.60 -29.38
N MET A 354 17.98 -27.16 -30.26
CA MET A 354 17.12 -26.76 -31.42
C MET A 354 16.22 -27.98 -31.80
N LEU A 355 15.15 -28.02 -32.63
CA LEU A 355 14.23 -27.11 -33.38
C LEU A 355 12.99 -27.98 -33.84
N VAL A 356 12.11 -27.45 -34.72
CA VAL A 356 11.07 -28.14 -35.55
C VAL A 356 9.75 -28.58 -34.85
N SER A 357 8.55 -28.64 -35.47
CA SER A 357 7.73 -27.71 -36.31
C SER A 357 6.71 -28.45 -37.20
N LEU A 358 5.46 -27.95 -37.28
CA LEU A 358 4.45 -28.21 -38.36
C LEU A 358 3.85 -29.67 -38.43
N VAL A 359 2.70 -29.99 -39.06
CA VAL A 359 1.90 -29.31 -40.12
C VAL A 359 0.40 -29.76 -40.19
N ILE A 360 -0.54 -28.83 -40.51
CA ILE A 360 -1.87 -28.97 -41.23
C ILE A 360 -3.00 -29.91 -40.67
N LEU A 361 -4.30 -29.81 -41.07
CA LEU A 361 -5.32 -28.74 -41.27
C LEU A 361 -6.66 -29.38 -41.77
N GLN A 362 -7.78 -28.64 -41.73
CA GLN A 362 -9.10 -28.92 -42.36
C GLN A 362 -9.97 -30.00 -41.67
N ALA A 363 -11.31 -30.01 -41.78
CA ALA A 363 -12.23 -29.18 -42.60
C ALA A 363 -13.49 -28.74 -41.79
N ALA A 364 -14.27 -27.80 -42.34
CA ALA A 364 -15.48 -27.25 -41.71
C ALA A 364 -16.78 -27.88 -42.24
N GLY A 365 -17.87 -27.78 -41.45
CA GLY A 365 -19.22 -28.17 -41.87
C GLY A 365 -20.26 -27.81 -40.79
N ALA A 366 -21.30 -27.05 -41.15
CA ALA A 366 -22.28 -26.52 -40.21
C ALA A 366 -23.52 -27.42 -40.08
N LEU A 367 -24.15 -27.43 -38.90
CA LEU A 367 -25.57 -27.76 -38.71
C LEU A 367 -26.07 -27.25 -37.35
N ALA A 368 -27.09 -26.39 -37.38
CA ALA A 368 -27.77 -25.90 -36.18
C ALA A 368 -29.01 -26.76 -35.84
N SER A 369 -29.62 -26.50 -34.68
CA SER A 369 -30.91 -27.07 -34.23
C SER A 369 -30.97 -28.57 -33.88
N LEU A 370 -30.05 -29.02 -33.01
CA LEU A 370 -30.52 -29.68 -31.78
C LEU A 370 -30.04 -28.87 -30.58
N GLN A 371 -30.93 -28.60 -29.62
CA GLN A 371 -30.55 -28.08 -28.31
C GLN A 371 -29.89 -29.18 -27.47
N ARG A 372 -28.65 -29.53 -27.83
CA ARG A 372 -27.71 -30.02 -26.82
C ARG A 372 -27.62 -28.95 -25.73
N ARG A 373 -27.65 -29.34 -24.46
CA ARG A 373 -27.09 -28.48 -23.40
C ARG A 373 -25.67 -28.13 -23.83
N ALA A 374 -25.32 -26.85 -23.84
CA ALA A 374 -23.95 -26.45 -24.16
C ALA A 374 -23.00 -27.18 -23.19
N GLY A 375 -21.95 -27.80 -23.74
CA GLY A 375 -20.88 -28.33 -22.91
C GLY A 375 -20.13 -27.20 -22.21
N ALA A 376 -19.40 -27.51 -21.16
CA ALA A 376 -18.37 -26.59 -20.70
C ALA A 376 -17.32 -26.38 -21.81
N SER A 377 -16.59 -25.28 -21.73
CA SER A 377 -15.55 -24.89 -22.68
C SER A 377 -14.41 -24.19 -21.95
N ALA A 378 -13.22 -24.18 -22.53
CA ALA A 378 -12.05 -23.57 -21.91
C ALA A 378 -11.13 -22.89 -22.92
N TRP A 379 -10.46 -21.82 -22.47
CA TRP A 379 -9.44 -21.08 -23.22
C TRP A 379 -8.22 -20.83 -22.36
N SER A 380 -7.04 -20.70 -22.97
CA SER A 380 -5.77 -20.47 -22.28
C SER A 380 -4.92 -19.38 -22.93
N SER A 381 -4.17 -18.67 -22.10
CA SER A 381 -3.13 -17.70 -22.45
C SER A 381 -1.90 -18.00 -21.59
N SER A 382 -0.76 -18.34 -22.20
CA SER A 382 0.44 -18.80 -21.49
C SER A 382 1.63 -17.84 -21.63
N ALA A 383 2.53 -17.88 -20.65
CA ALA A 383 3.71 -17.03 -20.54
C ALA A 383 4.66 -17.11 -21.75
N ASP A 384 4.78 -18.29 -22.34
CA ASP A 384 5.56 -18.56 -23.56
C ASP A 384 4.87 -18.07 -24.86
N GLY A 385 3.61 -17.61 -24.76
CA GLY A 385 2.79 -17.22 -25.90
C GLY A 385 2.40 -18.37 -26.84
N LYS A 386 2.50 -19.63 -26.39
CA LYS A 386 2.00 -20.83 -27.09
C LYS A 386 0.47 -20.82 -27.16
N TYR A 387 -0.19 -20.49 -26.04
CA TYR A 387 -1.62 -20.23 -25.98
C TYR A 387 -1.87 -18.72 -25.92
N LYS A 388 -2.82 -18.23 -26.72
CA LYS A 388 -3.14 -16.81 -26.92
C LYS A 388 -4.65 -16.65 -27.09
N LEU A 389 -5.39 -16.70 -25.98
CA LEU A 389 -6.85 -16.92 -25.99
C LEU A 389 -7.24 -18.16 -26.81
N SER A 390 -6.38 -19.18 -26.79
CA SER A 390 -6.53 -20.41 -27.58
C SER A 390 -7.52 -21.34 -26.88
N GLN A 391 -8.43 -21.95 -27.63
CA GLN A 391 -9.33 -22.97 -27.07
C GLN A 391 -8.53 -24.20 -26.64
N VAL A 392 -8.88 -24.77 -25.49
CA VAL A 392 -8.20 -25.91 -24.85
C VAL A 392 -9.21 -26.93 -24.33
N ASP A 393 -8.73 -28.02 -23.71
CA ASP A 393 -9.57 -29.09 -23.19
C ASP A 393 -10.56 -28.57 -22.13
N ALA A 394 -11.85 -28.79 -22.38
CA ALA A 394 -12.91 -28.34 -21.48
C ALA A 394 -12.94 -29.14 -20.16
N PRO A 395 -13.31 -28.52 -19.03
CA PRO A 395 -13.56 -29.27 -17.80
C PRO A 395 -14.77 -30.19 -17.95
N SER A 396 -14.80 -31.27 -17.20
CA SER A 396 -15.85 -32.29 -17.21
C SER A 396 -16.35 -32.58 -15.79
N LEU A 397 -17.66 -32.78 -15.64
CA LEU A 397 -18.26 -33.09 -14.35
C LEU A 397 -17.83 -34.50 -13.92
N GLY A 398 -17.16 -34.62 -12.76
CA GLY A 398 -16.60 -35.88 -12.27
C GLY A 398 -15.40 -36.42 -13.07
N GLY A 399 -14.70 -35.58 -13.83
CA GLY A 399 -13.57 -36.01 -14.67
C GLY A 399 -12.40 -36.62 -13.88
N SER A 400 -11.96 -37.81 -14.29
CA SER A 400 -10.80 -38.51 -13.71
C SER A 400 -9.49 -37.75 -13.94
N ASN A 401 -8.68 -37.62 -12.88
CA ASN A 401 -7.33 -37.06 -12.99
C ASN A 401 -6.43 -37.95 -13.87
N PRO A 402 -5.76 -37.41 -14.92
CA PRO A 402 -4.85 -38.16 -15.79
C PRO A 402 -3.46 -38.44 -15.20
N GLY A 403 -3.22 -38.15 -13.92
CA GLY A 403 -1.92 -38.34 -13.23
C GLY A 403 -1.12 -37.05 -13.04
N LEU A 404 -1.79 -35.90 -12.93
CA LEU A 404 -1.21 -34.59 -12.59
C LEU A 404 -1.46 -34.27 -11.11
N ASP A 405 -0.72 -33.30 -10.55
CA ASP A 405 -0.99 -32.79 -9.21
C ASP A 405 -2.36 -32.11 -9.14
N THR A 406 -3.06 -32.28 -8.01
CA THR A 406 -4.47 -31.86 -7.85
C THR A 406 -4.59 -30.58 -7.03
N TRP A 407 -5.45 -29.67 -7.49
CA TRP A 407 -5.79 -28.44 -6.75
C TRP A 407 -7.31 -28.31 -6.57
N ASP A 408 -7.78 -28.21 -5.33
CA ASP A 408 -9.19 -28.02 -5.01
C ASP A 408 -9.57 -26.52 -4.97
N LEU A 409 -10.59 -26.15 -5.75
CA LEU A 409 -11.26 -24.85 -5.72
C LEU A 409 -12.74 -25.04 -5.37
N THR A 410 -13.40 -24.01 -4.84
CA THR A 410 -14.88 -23.98 -4.74
C THR A 410 -15.45 -22.65 -5.20
N ILE A 411 -16.69 -22.66 -5.69
CA ILE A 411 -17.50 -21.46 -5.94
C ILE A 411 -18.92 -21.64 -5.39
N ALA A 412 -19.44 -20.57 -4.78
CA ALA A 412 -20.79 -20.49 -4.26
C ALA A 412 -21.74 -19.85 -5.28
N ASP A 413 -22.07 -20.60 -6.34
CA ASP A 413 -22.83 -20.13 -7.51
C ASP A 413 -24.34 -19.99 -7.30
N LYS A 414 -24.86 -20.31 -6.11
CA LYS A 414 -26.26 -20.08 -5.69
C LYS A 414 -26.37 -19.06 -4.55
N THR A 415 -25.44 -19.06 -3.59
CA THR A 415 -25.53 -18.23 -2.37
C THR A 415 -24.51 -17.08 -2.31
N GLY A 416 -23.34 -17.23 -2.92
CA GLY A 416 -22.18 -16.35 -2.73
C GLY A 416 -22.08 -15.17 -3.70
N LEU A 417 -23.19 -14.51 -4.05
CA LEU A 417 -23.19 -13.42 -5.04
C LEU A 417 -22.56 -12.12 -4.48
N ARG A 418 -21.36 -11.78 -4.96
CA ARG A 418 -20.59 -10.56 -4.61
C ARG A 418 -20.90 -9.41 -5.57
N GLN A 419 -19.94 -8.53 -5.87
CA GLN A 419 -20.14 -7.32 -6.69
C GLN A 419 -20.58 -7.63 -8.13
N THR A 420 -21.15 -6.62 -8.80
CA THR A 420 -21.49 -6.69 -10.23
C THR A 420 -20.29 -6.24 -11.07
N ILE A 421 -19.91 -7.04 -12.07
CA ILE A 421 -18.93 -6.72 -13.09
C ILE A 421 -19.49 -5.62 -14.00
N LYS A 422 -18.75 -4.52 -14.12
CA LYS A 422 -19.12 -3.31 -14.89
C LYS A 422 -18.29 -3.14 -16.15
N GLY A 423 -17.13 -3.77 -16.23
CA GLY A 423 -16.40 -3.93 -17.48
C GLY A 423 -14.89 -4.05 -17.34
N PHE A 424 -14.25 -4.17 -18.50
CA PHE A 424 -12.80 -4.27 -18.66
C PHE A 424 -12.33 -3.39 -19.83
N GLY A 425 -11.07 -2.94 -19.75
CA GLY A 425 -10.41 -2.22 -20.84
C GLY A 425 -9.07 -1.60 -20.44
N ALA A 426 -8.75 -0.44 -21.02
CA ALA A 426 -7.52 0.31 -20.75
C ALA A 426 -7.72 1.82 -20.93
N CYS A 427 -6.70 2.62 -20.62
CA CYS A 427 -6.65 4.05 -20.86
C CYS A 427 -6.26 4.38 -22.31
N VAL A 428 -7.06 5.19 -22.99
CA VAL A 428 -6.69 5.82 -24.27
C VAL A 428 -5.91 7.09 -23.96
N THR A 429 -4.60 7.07 -24.23
CA THR A 429 -3.71 8.24 -24.04
C THR A 429 -3.45 8.96 -25.36
N ASP A 430 -2.92 10.19 -25.32
CA ASP A 430 -2.36 10.86 -26.51
C ASP A 430 -1.40 9.93 -27.27
N GLY A 431 -0.58 9.15 -26.55
CA GLY A 431 0.29 8.13 -27.12
C GLY A 431 -0.46 7.02 -27.84
N THR A 432 -1.55 6.49 -27.27
CA THR A 432 -2.45 5.54 -27.95
C THR A 432 -3.06 6.16 -29.21
N VAL A 433 -3.60 7.38 -29.12
CA VAL A 433 -4.22 8.08 -30.25
C VAL A 433 -3.21 8.29 -31.38
N THR A 434 -1.98 8.68 -31.04
CA THR A 434 -0.88 8.89 -31.99
C THR A 434 -0.45 7.58 -32.65
N ALA A 435 -0.26 6.51 -31.86
CA ALA A 435 0.15 5.20 -32.36
C ALA A 435 -0.92 4.57 -33.26
N PHE A 436 -2.19 4.53 -32.82
CA PHE A 436 -3.27 3.90 -33.59
C PHE A 436 -3.64 4.69 -34.85
N ASN A 437 -3.49 6.03 -34.86
CA ASN A 437 -3.67 6.84 -36.07
C ASN A 437 -2.46 6.80 -37.04
N LYS A 438 -1.33 6.19 -36.64
CA LYS A 438 -0.19 5.93 -37.53
C LYS A 438 -0.44 4.71 -38.45
N LEU A 439 -1.32 3.80 -38.06
CA LEU A 439 -1.69 2.61 -38.83
C LEU A 439 -2.51 2.96 -40.10
N PRO A 440 -2.40 2.17 -41.18
CA PRO A 440 -3.37 2.13 -42.27
C PRO A 440 -4.82 2.00 -41.76
N ALA A 441 -5.76 2.65 -42.43
CA ALA A 441 -7.15 2.77 -41.95
C ALA A 441 -7.88 1.42 -41.83
N ASP A 442 -7.53 0.45 -42.67
CA ASP A 442 -8.00 -0.94 -42.59
C ASP A 442 -7.42 -1.66 -41.37
N GLN A 443 -6.11 -1.55 -41.12
CA GLN A 443 -5.46 -2.08 -39.92
C GLN A 443 -6.02 -1.45 -38.64
N ARG A 444 -6.20 -0.12 -38.59
CA ARG A 444 -6.82 0.56 -37.44
C ARG A 444 -8.26 0.09 -37.21
N SER A 445 -9.05 -0.04 -38.28
CA SER A 445 -10.44 -0.52 -38.17
C SER A 445 -10.51 -1.98 -37.70
N ALA A 446 -9.58 -2.84 -38.15
CA ALA A 446 -9.47 -4.22 -37.65
C ALA A 446 -9.07 -4.26 -36.18
N LEU A 447 -8.05 -3.50 -35.78
CA LEU A 447 -7.59 -3.38 -34.39
C LEU A 447 -8.69 -2.87 -33.44
N LEU A 448 -9.44 -1.84 -33.84
CA LEU A 448 -10.54 -1.33 -33.01
C LEU A 448 -11.69 -2.35 -32.88
N LYS A 449 -11.96 -3.17 -33.91
CA LYS A 449 -12.92 -4.29 -33.82
C LYS A 449 -12.41 -5.42 -32.91
N ASP A 450 -11.12 -5.73 -32.97
CA ASP A 450 -10.46 -6.73 -32.11
C ASP A 450 -10.47 -6.35 -30.62
N LEU A 451 -10.54 -5.06 -30.31
CA LEU A 451 -10.59 -4.51 -28.95
C LEU A 451 -12.03 -4.34 -28.45
N MET A 452 -12.86 -3.65 -29.22
CA MET A 452 -14.20 -3.21 -28.80
C MET A 452 -15.32 -4.19 -29.17
N GLY A 453 -15.14 -5.01 -30.22
CA GLY A 453 -16.18 -5.86 -30.77
C GLY A 453 -16.42 -7.16 -29.98
N PRO A 454 -17.62 -7.76 -30.12
CA PRO A 454 -18.04 -8.92 -29.33
C PRO A 454 -17.25 -10.20 -29.63
N ASP A 455 -16.72 -10.36 -30.85
CA ASP A 455 -15.87 -11.50 -31.23
C ASP A 455 -14.42 -11.38 -30.69
N GLY A 456 -14.01 -10.15 -30.36
CA GLY A 456 -12.67 -9.78 -29.89
C GLY A 456 -12.53 -9.81 -28.36
N LEU A 457 -11.95 -8.75 -27.78
CA LEU A 457 -11.87 -8.59 -26.31
C LEU A 457 -13.14 -8.02 -25.68
N ASN A 458 -14.06 -7.47 -26.46
CA ASN A 458 -15.32 -6.88 -26.00
C ASN A 458 -15.14 -5.83 -24.88
N PHE A 459 -14.07 -5.03 -24.94
CA PHE A 459 -13.81 -3.97 -23.96
C PHE A 459 -14.99 -2.98 -23.90
N ASN A 460 -15.36 -2.59 -22.68
CA ASN A 460 -16.61 -1.87 -22.38
C ASN A 460 -16.52 -1.00 -21.10
N LEU A 461 -15.31 -0.88 -20.54
CA LEU A 461 -14.93 0.09 -19.53
C LEU A 461 -13.55 0.64 -19.90
N MET A 462 -13.48 1.89 -20.32
CA MET A 462 -12.24 2.54 -20.78
C MET A 462 -11.95 3.81 -19.97
N ARG A 463 -10.69 4.20 -19.88
CA ARG A 463 -10.27 5.52 -19.34
C ARG A 463 -9.71 6.38 -20.47
N HIS A 464 -9.58 7.69 -20.28
CA HIS A 464 -8.74 8.53 -21.15
C HIS A 464 -8.12 9.71 -20.39
N THR A 465 -7.14 10.34 -21.03
CA THR A 465 -6.47 11.54 -20.53
C THR A 465 -7.33 12.78 -20.80
N VAL A 466 -7.65 13.57 -19.78
CA VAL A 466 -8.29 14.89 -19.96
C VAL A 466 -7.18 15.90 -20.22
N ALA A 467 -6.93 16.15 -21.51
CA ALA A 467 -5.74 16.81 -22.06
C ALA A 467 -4.44 16.01 -21.76
N SER A 468 -3.34 16.68 -21.41
CA SER A 468 -2.01 16.05 -21.26
C SER A 468 -1.92 14.98 -20.15
N SER A 469 -0.99 14.05 -20.38
CA SER A 469 -0.49 13.03 -19.46
C SER A 469 1.04 12.97 -19.50
N ASP A 470 1.66 12.05 -18.76
CA ASP A 470 3.05 11.65 -18.99
C ASP A 470 3.25 10.98 -20.36
N LEU A 471 2.25 10.23 -20.84
CA LEU A 471 2.18 9.61 -22.17
C LEU A 471 1.60 10.54 -23.25
N SER A 472 1.99 11.83 -23.19
CA SER A 472 1.70 12.88 -24.16
C SER A 472 2.99 13.48 -24.72
N ALA A 473 3.02 13.79 -26.02
CA ALA A 473 4.15 14.51 -26.60
C ALA A 473 4.25 15.97 -26.10
N ASP A 474 5.47 16.52 -26.08
CA ASP A 474 5.71 17.94 -25.75
C ASP A 474 5.07 18.93 -26.75
N PRO A 475 4.69 20.13 -26.30
CA PRO A 475 4.60 20.56 -24.90
C PRO A 475 3.36 19.96 -24.21
N ALA A 476 3.31 20.03 -22.87
CA ALA A 476 2.06 19.85 -22.16
C ALA A 476 0.99 20.86 -22.62
N TYR A 477 -0.27 20.46 -22.55
CA TYR A 477 -1.43 21.30 -22.84
C TYR A 477 -2.59 20.95 -21.91
N SER A 478 -3.44 21.95 -21.65
CA SER A 478 -4.80 21.79 -21.17
C SER A 478 -5.78 22.21 -22.28
N TYR A 479 -7.08 22.14 -22.02
CA TYR A 479 -8.08 22.68 -22.94
C TYR A 479 -8.31 24.20 -22.78
N ASP A 480 -7.59 24.91 -21.90
CA ASP A 480 -7.71 26.37 -21.74
C ASP A 480 -6.41 27.04 -21.27
N ASP A 481 -5.31 26.78 -21.98
CA ASP A 481 -3.98 27.30 -21.60
C ASP A 481 -3.90 28.83 -21.60
N ASN A 482 -4.68 29.50 -22.46
CA ASN A 482 -4.77 30.96 -22.63
C ASN A 482 -3.41 31.71 -22.62
N GLY A 483 -2.35 31.07 -23.13
CA GLY A 483 -0.98 31.61 -23.10
C GLY A 483 -0.44 31.89 -21.69
N GLY A 484 -0.85 31.09 -20.70
CA GLY A 484 -0.47 31.22 -19.29
C GLY A 484 -1.22 32.31 -18.51
N LYS A 485 -2.29 32.87 -19.07
CA LYS A 485 -3.07 33.95 -18.44
C LYS A 485 -4.39 33.43 -17.87
N PRO A 486 -4.82 33.88 -16.68
CA PRO A 486 -6.12 33.47 -16.13
C PRO A 486 -7.30 33.81 -17.05
N ASP A 487 -8.12 32.81 -17.38
CA ASP A 487 -9.44 32.99 -18.02
C ASP A 487 -10.54 32.39 -17.13
N THR A 488 -10.98 33.17 -16.15
CA THR A 488 -12.06 32.75 -15.24
C THR A 488 -13.42 32.61 -15.93
N GLY A 489 -13.56 33.00 -17.21
CA GLY A 489 -14.75 32.77 -18.04
C GLY A 489 -14.66 31.54 -18.95
N LEU A 490 -13.48 30.90 -19.05
CA LEU A 490 -13.18 29.81 -19.98
C LEU A 490 -13.55 30.16 -21.43
N SER A 491 -13.25 31.38 -21.85
CA SER A 491 -13.51 31.88 -23.21
C SER A 491 -12.49 31.38 -24.24
N GLY A 492 -11.26 31.08 -23.80
CA GLY A 492 -10.22 30.40 -24.58
C GLY A 492 -10.43 28.89 -24.77
N PHE A 493 -11.41 28.29 -24.08
CA PHE A 493 -11.59 26.83 -24.03
C PHE A 493 -11.70 26.18 -25.42
N ASN A 494 -10.78 25.28 -25.73
CA ASN A 494 -10.69 24.54 -26.99
C ASN A 494 -10.02 23.17 -26.77
N LEU A 495 -10.57 22.12 -27.39
CA LEU A 495 -9.96 20.78 -27.35
C LEU A 495 -8.61 20.68 -28.08
N GLY A 496 -8.37 21.56 -29.06
CA GLY A 496 -7.19 21.51 -29.94
C GLY A 496 -7.13 20.22 -30.77
N ASP A 497 -6.06 20.06 -31.56
CA ASP A 497 -5.96 18.90 -32.48
C ASP A 497 -5.93 17.56 -31.74
N ARG A 498 -5.23 17.51 -30.59
CA ARG A 498 -5.11 16.30 -29.76
C ARG A 498 -6.43 15.93 -29.08
N GLY A 499 -7.12 16.88 -28.46
CA GLY A 499 -8.44 16.61 -27.85
C GLY A 499 -9.49 16.23 -28.89
N ASN A 500 -9.50 16.86 -30.08
CA ASN A 500 -10.39 16.46 -31.17
C ASN A 500 -10.06 15.05 -31.71
N ALA A 501 -8.78 14.66 -31.77
CA ALA A 501 -8.37 13.30 -32.14
C ALA A 501 -8.78 12.25 -31.08
N MET A 502 -8.64 12.59 -29.79
CA MET A 502 -9.11 11.77 -28.66
C MET A 502 -10.63 11.53 -28.73
N VAL A 503 -11.41 12.61 -28.84
CA VAL A 503 -12.87 12.56 -29.04
C VAL A 503 -13.24 11.70 -30.24
N SER A 504 -12.55 11.88 -31.38
CA SER A 504 -12.81 11.10 -32.60
C SER A 504 -12.59 9.60 -32.39
N MET A 505 -11.54 9.21 -31.66
CA MET A 505 -11.22 7.82 -31.37
C MET A 505 -12.22 7.18 -30.38
N LEU A 506 -12.56 7.88 -29.30
CA LEU A 506 -13.54 7.42 -28.31
C LEU A 506 -14.95 7.32 -28.90
N ALA A 507 -15.32 8.24 -29.80
CA ALA A 507 -16.58 8.17 -30.54
C ALA A 507 -16.60 7.01 -31.56
N GLU A 508 -15.48 6.63 -32.16
CA GLU A 508 -15.38 5.40 -32.97
C GLU A 508 -15.50 4.14 -32.08
N MET A 509 -14.83 4.11 -30.93
CA MET A 509 -14.92 3.01 -29.95
C MET A 509 -16.35 2.81 -29.44
N ARG A 510 -17.09 3.87 -29.11
CA ARG A 510 -18.51 3.76 -28.69
C ARG A 510 -19.46 3.31 -29.82
N ARG A 511 -19.14 3.58 -31.10
CA ARG A 511 -19.93 3.01 -32.22
C ARG A 511 -19.73 1.50 -32.37
N LEU A 512 -18.58 0.98 -31.96
CA LEU A 512 -18.29 -0.47 -31.94
C LEU A 512 -18.81 -1.14 -30.66
N GLN A 513 -18.82 -0.42 -29.53
CA GLN A 513 -19.33 -0.86 -28.24
C GLN A 513 -20.37 0.14 -27.70
N PRO A 514 -21.68 -0.04 -27.97
CA PRO A 514 -22.72 0.88 -27.50
C PRO A 514 -22.80 0.99 -25.97
N ASP A 515 -22.56 -0.11 -25.25
CA ASP A 515 -22.57 -0.17 -23.78
C ASP A 515 -21.25 0.32 -23.14
N LEU A 516 -20.40 1.04 -23.90
CA LEU A 516 -19.11 1.54 -23.43
C LEU A 516 -19.26 2.63 -22.36
N THR A 517 -18.72 2.34 -21.17
CA THR A 517 -18.51 3.31 -20.10
C THR A 517 -17.12 3.92 -20.20
N ILE A 518 -17.02 5.26 -20.18
CA ILE A 518 -15.75 6.00 -20.24
C ILE A 518 -15.53 6.81 -18.96
N LEU A 519 -14.35 6.64 -18.36
CA LEU A 519 -13.78 7.47 -17.30
C LEU A 519 -12.84 8.53 -17.91
N GLY A 520 -12.99 9.79 -17.54
CA GLY A 520 -11.99 10.83 -17.80
C GLY A 520 -11.26 11.26 -16.52
N SER A 521 -9.93 11.35 -16.57
CA SER A 521 -9.09 11.87 -15.47
C SER A 521 -8.12 12.95 -15.99
N PRO A 522 -7.99 14.12 -15.32
CA PRO A 522 -6.98 15.13 -15.65
C PRO A 522 -5.71 14.93 -14.81
N TRP A 523 -4.54 15.04 -15.43
CA TRP A 523 -3.27 15.03 -14.70
C TRP A 523 -2.92 16.40 -14.11
N ALA A 524 -3.38 17.47 -14.75
CA ALA A 524 -3.29 18.83 -14.25
C ALA A 524 -4.42 19.69 -14.85
N PRO A 525 -4.88 20.75 -14.15
CA PRO A 525 -5.71 21.79 -14.76
C PRO A 525 -4.87 22.69 -15.70
N PRO A 526 -5.49 23.66 -16.41
CA PRO A 526 -4.77 24.77 -17.00
C PRO A 526 -3.79 25.39 -16.01
N GLY A 527 -2.54 25.63 -16.42
CA GLY A 527 -1.46 25.98 -15.50
C GLY A 527 -1.73 27.24 -14.66
N TRP A 528 -2.45 28.22 -15.23
CA TRP A 528 -2.87 29.43 -14.52
C TRP A 528 -3.82 29.17 -13.34
N MET A 529 -4.44 27.98 -13.25
CA MET A 529 -5.25 27.55 -12.10
C MET A 529 -4.38 27.00 -10.94
N GLN A 530 -3.10 26.71 -11.15
CA GLN A 530 -2.19 26.23 -10.10
C GLN A 530 -1.54 27.40 -9.32
N LEU A 531 -0.99 27.13 -8.14
CA LEU A 531 -0.28 28.15 -7.34
C LEU A 531 1.11 28.51 -7.89
N ASP A 532 1.74 27.64 -8.71
CA ASP A 532 3.00 27.95 -9.43
C ASP A 532 2.78 28.50 -10.86
N GLY A 533 1.54 28.45 -11.37
CA GLY A 533 1.12 29.07 -12.62
C GLY A 533 1.43 28.25 -13.89
N VAL A 534 1.84 26.98 -13.77
CA VAL A 534 2.26 26.13 -14.90
C VAL A 534 1.64 24.74 -14.86
N ILE A 535 1.74 24.00 -15.97
CA ILE A 535 1.21 22.62 -16.08
C ILE A 535 2.29 21.61 -15.68
N THR A 536 3.51 21.78 -16.20
CA THR A 536 4.70 20.96 -15.90
C THR A 536 5.65 21.74 -15.00
N GLY A 537 5.26 21.86 -13.74
CA GLY A 537 5.89 22.76 -12.78
C GLY A 537 7.03 22.16 -11.96
N THR A 538 7.13 22.61 -10.72
CA THR A 538 8.00 21.99 -9.70
C THR A 538 7.16 21.18 -8.73
N THR A 539 7.70 20.77 -7.58
CA THR A 539 6.91 20.25 -6.44
C THR A 539 6.56 21.34 -5.42
N THR A 540 7.02 22.58 -5.63
CA THR A 540 6.68 23.74 -4.79
C THR A 540 5.47 24.45 -5.39
N ASN A 541 4.42 24.68 -4.60
CA ASN A 541 3.15 25.30 -5.04
C ASN A 541 2.42 24.55 -6.18
N ASN A 542 2.66 23.24 -6.28
CA ASN A 542 1.98 22.31 -7.19
C ASN A 542 0.65 21.86 -6.56
N ASN A 543 -0.29 22.81 -6.46
CA ASN A 543 -1.60 22.67 -5.84
C ASN A 543 -2.60 23.61 -6.55
N LEU A 544 -3.90 23.31 -6.43
CA LEU A 544 -4.96 24.18 -6.93
C LEU A 544 -4.93 25.55 -6.24
N ASN A 545 -4.96 26.62 -7.02
CA ASN A 545 -5.09 27.98 -6.50
C ASN A 545 -6.58 28.29 -6.26
N HIS A 546 -6.98 28.31 -4.98
CA HIS A 546 -8.39 28.35 -4.59
C HIS A 546 -9.18 29.59 -5.04
N GLN A 547 -8.51 30.65 -5.52
CA GLN A 547 -9.21 31.77 -6.18
C GLN A 547 -9.89 31.39 -7.52
N TYR A 548 -9.63 30.19 -8.04
CA TYR A 548 -10.14 29.70 -9.33
C TYR A 548 -11.05 28.46 -9.23
N VAL A 549 -11.50 28.04 -8.04
CA VAL A 549 -12.31 26.81 -7.87
C VAL A 549 -13.57 26.76 -8.75
N ASP A 550 -14.21 27.90 -8.98
CA ASP A 550 -15.40 27.98 -9.85
C ASP A 550 -15.03 27.79 -11.32
N ALA A 551 -13.90 28.33 -11.77
CA ALA A 551 -13.40 28.13 -13.14
C ALA A 551 -12.94 26.68 -13.35
N TYR A 552 -12.27 26.07 -12.36
CA TYR A 552 -11.92 24.65 -12.36
C TYR A 552 -13.17 23.74 -12.45
N ALA A 553 -14.24 24.06 -11.70
CA ALA A 553 -15.50 23.34 -11.80
C ALA A 553 -16.22 23.55 -13.16
N GLN A 554 -16.16 24.76 -13.74
CA GLN A 554 -16.68 24.99 -15.10
C GLN A 554 -15.81 24.34 -16.19
N TYR A 555 -14.51 24.10 -15.96
CA TYR A 555 -13.62 23.43 -16.91
C TYR A 555 -14.07 22.00 -17.17
N PHE A 556 -14.45 21.24 -16.12
CA PHE A 556 -15.10 19.94 -16.29
C PHE A 556 -16.40 20.05 -17.09
N VAL A 557 -17.27 21.03 -16.80
CA VAL A 557 -18.52 21.22 -17.56
C VAL A 557 -18.26 21.47 -19.05
N LYS A 558 -17.30 22.35 -19.39
CA LYS A 558 -16.88 22.63 -20.77
C LYS A 558 -16.34 21.39 -21.48
N TYR A 559 -15.46 20.65 -20.82
CA TYR A 559 -14.87 19.40 -21.32
C TYR A 559 -15.96 18.34 -21.60
N LEU A 560 -16.83 18.06 -20.63
CA LEU A 560 -17.91 17.09 -20.76
C LEU A 560 -18.88 17.48 -21.89
N GLN A 561 -19.24 18.76 -22.01
CA GLN A 561 -20.09 19.26 -23.10
C GLN A 561 -19.42 19.17 -24.48
N ALA A 562 -18.11 19.39 -24.59
CA ALA A 562 -17.38 19.29 -25.86
C ALA A 562 -17.23 17.82 -26.31
N TYR A 563 -16.96 16.91 -25.37
CA TYR A 563 -16.90 15.47 -25.64
C TYR A 563 -18.27 14.89 -26.02
N GLU A 564 -19.35 15.32 -25.37
CA GLU A 564 -20.73 14.98 -25.74
C GLU A 564 -21.05 15.39 -27.19
N GLN A 565 -20.71 16.63 -27.56
CA GLN A 565 -20.92 17.14 -28.93
C GLN A 565 -20.18 16.34 -30.01
N GLY A 566 -19.03 15.75 -29.68
CA GLY A 566 -18.30 14.85 -30.57
C GLY A 566 -18.79 13.40 -30.60
N GLY A 567 -19.81 13.05 -29.80
CA GLY A 567 -20.31 11.68 -29.64
C GLY A 567 -19.47 10.81 -28.69
N ALA A 568 -18.58 11.42 -27.91
CA ALA A 568 -17.69 10.77 -26.96
C ALA A 568 -18.17 10.98 -25.51
N HIS A 569 -19.45 10.68 -25.23
CA HIS A 569 -20.07 10.75 -23.88
C HIS A 569 -19.13 10.25 -22.76
N ILE A 570 -19.09 10.96 -21.65
CA ILE A 570 -18.26 10.64 -20.50
C ILE A 570 -19.16 10.28 -19.32
N ASP A 571 -19.13 9.00 -18.97
CA ASP A 571 -19.97 8.39 -17.93
C ASP A 571 -19.50 8.75 -16.52
N ALA A 572 -18.18 8.90 -16.33
CA ALA A 572 -17.56 9.21 -15.05
C ALA A 572 -16.33 10.11 -15.20
N ILE A 573 -16.03 10.88 -14.15
CA ILE A 573 -14.74 11.56 -13.97
C ILE A 573 -14.13 11.27 -12.60
N THR A 574 -12.82 11.34 -12.52
CA THR A 574 -12.08 11.65 -11.31
C THR A 574 -11.59 13.10 -11.44
N ILE A 575 -11.50 13.86 -10.32
CA ILE A 575 -11.12 15.29 -10.43
C ILE A 575 -9.63 15.50 -10.67
N GLN A 576 -8.82 14.47 -10.43
CA GLN A 576 -7.35 14.51 -10.51
C GLN A 576 -6.83 13.07 -10.60
N ASN A 577 -5.89 12.83 -11.51
CA ASN A 577 -5.05 11.64 -11.58
C ASN A 577 -4.00 11.69 -10.45
N GLU A 578 -3.93 10.67 -9.60
CA GLU A 578 -2.94 10.54 -8.53
C GLU A 578 -2.75 11.81 -7.67
N PRO A 579 -3.79 12.31 -6.96
CA PRO A 579 -3.76 13.59 -6.23
C PRO A 579 -2.72 13.70 -5.09
N LEU A 580 -1.98 12.64 -4.76
CA LEU A 580 -0.85 12.68 -3.82
C LEU A 580 0.52 12.65 -4.52
N ASN A 581 0.57 12.45 -5.84
CA ASN A 581 1.79 12.33 -6.63
C ASN A 581 2.22 13.70 -7.20
N SER A 582 3.00 14.46 -6.44
CA SER A 582 3.58 15.73 -6.91
C SER A 582 4.94 15.49 -7.56
N ARG A 583 5.08 15.78 -8.86
CA ARG A 583 6.31 15.53 -9.63
C ARG A 583 6.71 16.75 -10.45
N ALA A 584 7.98 17.14 -10.35
CA ALA A 584 8.52 18.20 -11.18
C ALA A 584 8.58 17.77 -12.65
N GLN A 585 8.34 18.71 -13.57
CA GLN A 585 8.36 18.50 -15.03
C GLN A 585 7.33 17.50 -15.58
N MET A 586 6.32 17.13 -14.79
CA MET A 586 5.17 16.34 -15.26
C MET A 586 3.86 17.09 -15.02
N PRO A 587 2.81 16.87 -15.84
CA PRO A 587 1.47 17.30 -15.48
C PRO A 587 1.08 16.55 -14.20
N THR A 588 1.01 17.28 -13.09
CA THR A 588 0.56 16.82 -11.77
C THR A 588 -0.16 17.99 -11.07
N MET A 589 -1.03 17.67 -10.11
CA MET A 589 -1.54 18.63 -9.13
C MET A 589 -1.82 17.90 -7.82
N TYR A 590 -1.21 18.35 -6.72
CA TYR A 590 -1.47 17.77 -5.41
C TYR A 590 -2.75 18.35 -4.79
N ILE A 591 -3.65 17.48 -4.34
CA ILE A 591 -4.92 17.84 -3.67
C ILE A 591 -5.02 17.01 -2.38
N PHE A 592 -5.34 17.64 -1.25
CA PHE A 592 -5.59 16.90 0.00
C PHE A 592 -6.94 16.18 -0.03
N ALA A 593 -7.12 15.13 0.80
CA ALA A 593 -8.35 14.33 0.80
C ALA A 593 -9.61 15.12 1.20
N ASP A 594 -9.47 16.05 2.16
CA ASP A 594 -10.54 16.93 2.61
C ASP A 594 -10.80 18.09 1.62
N GLU A 595 -9.75 18.63 1.02
CA GLU A 595 -9.82 19.57 -0.10
C GLU A 595 -10.57 18.96 -1.30
N SER A 596 -10.19 17.75 -1.72
CA SER A 596 -10.86 17.00 -2.79
C SER A 596 -12.32 16.71 -2.46
N GLY A 597 -12.59 16.28 -1.22
CA GLY A 597 -13.95 16.07 -0.70
C GLY A 597 -14.80 17.34 -0.73
N ALA A 598 -14.22 18.51 -0.45
CA ALA A 598 -14.89 19.81 -0.51
C ALA A 598 -15.10 20.31 -1.95
N LEU A 599 -14.08 20.25 -2.81
CA LEU A 599 -14.16 20.65 -4.23
C LEU A 599 -15.27 19.88 -4.98
N ILE A 600 -15.40 18.57 -4.70
CA ILE A 600 -16.46 17.75 -5.28
C ILE A 600 -17.84 18.15 -4.75
N ARG A 601 -17.97 18.36 -3.43
CA ARG A 601 -19.23 18.70 -2.76
C ARG A 601 -19.76 20.07 -3.15
N ASP A 602 -18.89 21.08 -3.18
CA ASP A 602 -19.27 22.49 -3.18
C ASP A 602 -19.14 23.15 -4.56
N ASN A 603 -18.24 22.67 -5.43
CA ASN A 603 -17.99 23.26 -6.75
C ASN A 603 -18.29 22.29 -7.91
N VAL A 604 -17.57 21.17 -8.03
CA VAL A 604 -17.58 20.30 -9.24
C VAL A 604 -18.91 19.54 -9.39
N GLY A 605 -19.38 18.83 -8.36
CA GLY A 605 -20.66 18.12 -8.39
C GLY A 605 -21.86 19.06 -8.65
N PRO A 606 -21.97 20.20 -7.93
CA PRO A 606 -22.97 21.23 -8.22
C PRO A 606 -22.90 21.80 -9.64
N ALA A 607 -21.69 22.01 -10.19
CA ALA A 607 -21.52 22.50 -11.56
C ALA A 607 -22.03 21.49 -12.62
N ILE A 608 -21.65 20.22 -12.52
CA ILE A 608 -22.11 19.13 -13.39
C ILE A 608 -23.64 19.01 -13.33
N LYS A 609 -24.22 19.00 -12.12
CA LYS A 609 -25.66 18.92 -11.90
C LYS A 609 -26.42 20.13 -12.45
N LYS A 610 -25.87 21.35 -12.28
CA LYS A 610 -26.43 22.60 -12.82
C LYS A 610 -26.38 22.64 -14.36
N ALA A 611 -25.39 22.00 -14.97
CA ALA A 611 -25.28 21.85 -16.42
C ALA A 611 -26.22 20.77 -17.01
N GLY A 612 -26.98 20.05 -16.18
CA GLY A 612 -27.87 18.96 -16.61
C GLY A 612 -27.14 17.67 -17.00
N LEU A 613 -25.84 17.57 -16.72
CA LEU A 613 -25.01 16.42 -17.03
C LEU A 613 -25.27 15.29 -16.02
N LYS A 614 -25.07 14.04 -16.47
CA LYS A 614 -25.27 12.81 -15.67
C LYS A 614 -23.96 12.11 -15.28
N THR A 615 -22.82 12.66 -15.69
CA THR A 615 -21.48 12.14 -15.43
C THR A 615 -21.26 11.97 -13.93
N GLN A 616 -20.80 10.78 -13.54
CA GLN A 616 -20.46 10.45 -12.16
C GLN A 616 -19.16 11.13 -11.73
N VAL A 617 -18.99 11.32 -10.42
CA VAL A 617 -17.69 11.66 -9.83
C VAL A 617 -17.21 10.49 -8.98
N TRP A 618 -16.00 10.02 -9.27
CA TRP A 618 -15.32 8.95 -8.53
C TRP A 618 -14.21 9.56 -7.66
N ALA A 619 -14.01 8.98 -6.48
CA ALA A 619 -12.99 9.45 -5.54
C ALA A 619 -11.61 8.86 -5.83
N PHE A 620 -10.57 9.58 -5.39
CA PHE A 620 -9.18 9.13 -5.27
C PHE A 620 -8.39 9.00 -6.59
N ASP A 621 -8.51 7.90 -7.34
CA ASP A 621 -7.71 7.65 -8.57
C ASP A 621 -6.20 7.58 -8.26
N HIS A 622 -5.84 6.77 -7.25
CA HIS A 622 -4.45 6.56 -6.81
C HIS A 622 -4.28 5.23 -6.04
N ASN A 623 -3.10 5.02 -5.44
CA ASN A 623 -2.60 3.72 -5.00
C ASN A 623 -3.19 3.19 -3.68
N THR A 624 -3.33 1.87 -3.55
CA THR A 624 -4.14 1.24 -2.50
C THR A 624 -3.64 1.44 -1.06
N GLN A 625 -2.38 1.85 -0.84
CA GLN A 625 -1.89 2.10 0.52
C GLN A 625 -2.50 3.36 1.18
N ASP A 626 -2.87 4.40 0.41
CA ASP A 626 -3.42 5.65 0.95
C ASP A 626 -4.96 5.60 1.02
N TYR A 627 -5.49 4.47 1.51
CA TYR A 627 -6.92 4.11 1.50
C TYR A 627 -7.81 5.04 2.34
N ASP A 628 -7.24 5.82 3.26
CA ASP A 628 -7.97 6.80 4.06
C ASP A 628 -8.40 8.02 3.23
N TYR A 629 -7.77 8.26 2.07
CA TYR A 629 -8.15 9.30 1.12
C TYR A 629 -9.55 9.07 0.52
N PRO A 630 -9.85 7.95 -0.17
CA PRO A 630 -11.21 7.69 -0.67
C PRO A 630 -12.22 7.57 0.47
N GLU A 631 -11.85 7.00 1.62
CA GLU A 631 -12.71 6.99 2.82
C GLU A 631 -13.09 8.41 3.25
N THR A 632 -12.14 9.36 3.24
CA THR A 632 -12.38 10.77 3.60
C THR A 632 -13.27 11.47 2.58
N VAL A 633 -12.96 11.37 1.28
CA VAL A 633 -13.75 11.98 0.20
C VAL A 633 -15.20 11.48 0.22
N VAL A 634 -15.41 10.18 0.46
CA VAL A 634 -16.74 9.55 0.52
C VAL A 634 -17.47 9.88 1.83
N ASN A 635 -16.80 9.96 2.97
CA ASN A 635 -17.42 10.45 4.21
C ASN A 635 -17.92 11.91 4.09
N MET A 636 -17.27 12.72 3.24
CA MET A 636 -17.70 14.09 2.96
C MET A 636 -18.81 14.20 1.90
N ASN A 637 -19.15 13.11 1.20
CA ASN A 637 -20.03 13.12 0.03
C ASN A 637 -21.08 11.98 0.01
N GLY A 638 -22.35 12.38 -0.06
CA GLY A 638 -23.45 11.45 -0.34
C GLY A 638 -23.28 10.72 -1.68
N LYS A 639 -23.95 9.58 -1.82
CA LYS A 639 -23.90 8.74 -3.03
C LYS A 639 -24.40 9.43 -4.31
N ASP A 640 -25.23 10.46 -4.15
CA ASP A 640 -25.68 11.31 -5.25
C ASP A 640 -24.60 12.28 -5.76
N THR A 641 -23.50 12.46 -5.02
CA THR A 641 -22.37 13.34 -5.39
C THR A 641 -21.14 12.52 -5.79
N VAL A 642 -20.76 11.51 -5.00
CA VAL A 642 -19.65 10.59 -5.31
C VAL A 642 -20.19 9.16 -5.41
N GLN A 643 -19.97 8.48 -6.53
CA GLN A 643 -20.57 7.17 -6.79
C GLN A 643 -19.64 5.97 -6.51
N ALA A 644 -18.34 6.15 -6.71
CA ALA A 644 -17.35 5.08 -6.62
C ALA A 644 -15.98 5.57 -6.10
N ALA A 645 -15.07 4.63 -5.81
CA ALA A 645 -13.65 4.89 -5.60
C ALA A 645 -12.80 4.28 -6.74
N ALA A 646 -11.71 4.96 -7.10
CA ALA A 646 -10.79 4.59 -8.16
C ALA A 646 -9.39 4.28 -7.56
N TRP A 647 -8.78 3.18 -8.00
CA TRP A 647 -7.60 2.57 -7.37
C TRP A 647 -6.52 2.19 -8.38
N HIS A 648 -5.26 2.46 -8.06
CA HIS A 648 -4.07 2.17 -8.88
C HIS A 648 -3.23 1.02 -8.29
N CYS A 649 -2.46 0.33 -9.14
CA CYS A 649 -1.77 -0.91 -8.78
C CYS A 649 -0.32 -0.77 -8.26
N TYR A 650 0.26 0.43 -8.21
CA TYR A 650 1.73 0.60 -8.14
C TYR A 650 2.36 0.14 -6.81
N SER A 651 1.54 -0.18 -5.80
CA SER A 651 1.96 -0.90 -4.59
C SER A 651 2.53 -2.30 -4.90
N GLY A 652 2.13 -2.94 -6.02
CA GLY A 652 2.69 -4.19 -6.54
C GLY A 652 1.82 -5.44 -6.36
N ASN A 653 2.23 -6.55 -6.98
CA ASN A 653 1.44 -7.79 -7.20
C ASN A 653 1.19 -8.68 -5.96
N ASP A 654 1.37 -8.19 -4.74
CA ASP A 654 1.08 -8.98 -3.53
C ASP A 654 -0.43 -8.98 -3.25
N PRO A 655 -1.09 -10.15 -3.04
CA PRO A 655 -2.52 -10.21 -2.73
C PRO A 655 -2.96 -9.40 -1.48
N SER A 656 -2.03 -9.13 -0.55
CA SER A 656 -2.30 -8.28 0.61
C SER A 656 -2.50 -6.80 0.26
N HIS A 657 -1.91 -6.32 -0.84
CA HIS A 657 -2.04 -4.92 -1.28
C HIS A 657 -3.44 -4.57 -1.80
N TRP A 658 -4.28 -5.57 -2.09
CA TRP A 658 -5.66 -5.36 -2.55
C TRP A 658 -6.72 -5.47 -1.44
N GLN A 659 -6.32 -5.88 -0.23
CA GLN A 659 -7.20 -5.90 0.96
C GLN A 659 -7.84 -4.54 1.32
N PRO A 660 -7.22 -3.36 1.05
CA PRO A 660 -7.86 -2.07 1.28
C PRO A 660 -9.19 -1.89 0.54
N LEU A 661 -9.37 -2.49 -0.65
CA LEU A 661 -10.65 -2.45 -1.36
C LEU A 661 -11.72 -3.29 -0.65
N SER A 662 -11.33 -4.40 0.00
CA SER A 662 -12.25 -5.18 0.84
C SER A 662 -12.65 -4.41 2.10
N ARG A 663 -11.70 -3.78 2.79
CA ARG A 663 -11.98 -2.85 3.90
C ARG A 663 -12.94 -1.72 3.46
N PHE A 664 -12.69 -1.09 2.33
CA PHE A 664 -13.53 -0.01 1.81
C PHE A 664 -14.94 -0.53 1.48
N HIS A 665 -15.09 -1.75 0.94
CA HIS A 665 -16.40 -2.36 0.74
C HIS A 665 -17.14 -2.62 2.07
N ASP A 666 -16.46 -3.15 3.08
CA ASP A 666 -17.07 -3.42 4.39
C ASP A 666 -17.57 -2.13 5.08
N GLN A 667 -16.89 -0.99 4.85
CA GLN A 667 -17.28 0.32 5.36
C GLN A 667 -18.33 1.03 4.47
N PHE A 668 -18.27 0.84 3.15
CA PHE A 668 -19.12 1.50 2.16
C PHE A 668 -19.73 0.50 1.15
N PRO A 669 -20.56 -0.46 1.61
CA PRO A 669 -21.04 -1.56 0.77
C PRO A 669 -22.01 -1.12 -0.34
N ASP A 670 -22.44 0.15 -0.31
CA ASP A 670 -23.28 0.75 -1.34
C ASP A 670 -22.49 1.50 -2.43
N ARG A 671 -21.16 1.61 -2.33
CA ARG A 671 -20.30 2.28 -3.31
C ARG A 671 -19.61 1.27 -4.23
N GLU A 672 -19.38 1.70 -5.47
CA GLU A 672 -18.63 0.90 -6.44
C GLU A 672 -17.12 1.17 -6.32
N GLN A 673 -16.30 0.26 -6.84
CA GLN A 673 -14.85 0.36 -6.81
C GLN A 673 -14.25 -0.09 -8.13
N TYR A 674 -13.22 0.61 -8.60
CA TYR A 674 -12.59 0.32 -9.89
C TYR A 674 -11.08 0.32 -9.76
N MET A 675 -10.42 -0.68 -10.36
CA MET A 675 -8.99 -0.57 -10.64
C MET A 675 -8.86 0.24 -11.93
N THR A 676 -8.42 1.49 -11.82
CA THR A 676 -8.47 2.48 -12.91
C THR A 676 -7.17 2.62 -13.67
N GLU A 677 -6.06 2.13 -13.11
CA GLU A 677 -4.73 2.25 -13.72
C GLU A 677 -3.76 1.16 -13.25
N CYS A 678 -3.13 0.49 -14.21
CA CYS A 678 -1.93 -0.30 -13.98
C CYS A 678 -1.02 -0.36 -15.20
N TRP A 679 0.25 0.00 -15.04
CA TRP A 679 1.23 0.06 -16.13
C TRP A 679 1.56 -1.30 -16.75
N THR A 680 2.08 -1.25 -17.97
CA THR A 680 2.62 -2.39 -18.71
C THR A 680 3.86 -1.93 -19.48
N ALA A 681 4.86 -2.79 -19.65
CA ALA A 681 6.12 -2.48 -20.33
C ALA A 681 6.76 -3.75 -20.90
N VAL A 682 6.74 -3.91 -22.23
CA VAL A 682 7.28 -5.09 -22.93
C VAL A 682 8.74 -5.33 -22.53
N GLY A 683 9.02 -6.53 -21.99
CA GLY A 683 10.36 -6.92 -21.54
C GLY A 683 10.73 -6.46 -20.13
N THR A 684 9.84 -5.74 -19.43
CA THR A 684 9.99 -5.37 -18.01
C THR A 684 8.85 -5.94 -17.15
N THR A 685 7.60 -5.84 -17.61
CA THR A 685 6.45 -6.51 -17.00
C THR A 685 6.26 -7.90 -17.62
N ASP A 686 5.66 -8.81 -16.86
CA ASP A 686 5.43 -10.20 -17.25
C ASP A 686 3.93 -10.56 -17.26
N TRP A 687 3.63 -11.79 -17.66
CA TRP A 687 2.27 -12.33 -17.67
C TRP A 687 1.63 -12.38 -16.28
N VAL A 688 2.41 -12.57 -15.21
CA VAL A 688 1.89 -12.55 -13.84
C VAL A 688 1.39 -11.17 -13.47
N HIS A 689 2.12 -10.09 -13.78
CA HIS A 689 1.66 -8.72 -13.49
C HIS A 689 0.27 -8.45 -14.08
N SER A 690 0.11 -8.64 -15.39
CA SER A 690 -1.11 -8.29 -16.12
C SER A 690 -2.29 -9.24 -15.91
N SER A 691 -2.04 -10.44 -15.39
CA SER A 691 -3.11 -11.30 -14.88
C SER A 691 -3.45 -11.01 -13.41
N SER A 692 -2.47 -10.63 -12.58
CA SER A 692 -2.68 -10.32 -11.16
C SER A 692 -3.41 -9.00 -10.95
N PHE A 693 -3.08 -7.93 -11.69
CA PHE A 693 -3.80 -6.66 -11.57
C PHE A 693 -5.25 -6.73 -12.09
N ALA A 694 -5.60 -7.77 -12.86
CA ALA A 694 -6.98 -8.06 -13.23
C ALA A 694 -7.69 -8.97 -12.21
N LEU A 695 -7.00 -9.99 -11.68
CA LEU A 695 -7.57 -10.99 -10.78
C LEU A 695 -7.75 -10.48 -9.35
N LEU A 696 -6.73 -9.87 -8.76
CA LEU A 696 -6.69 -9.50 -7.35
C LEU A 696 -7.69 -8.41 -6.94
N PRO A 697 -7.99 -7.37 -7.76
CA PRO A 697 -9.03 -6.40 -7.40
C PRO A 697 -10.43 -7.02 -7.49
N LEU A 698 -10.69 -7.92 -8.45
CA LEU A 698 -11.97 -8.63 -8.53
C LEU A 698 -12.20 -9.54 -7.31
N GLN A 699 -11.14 -10.15 -6.78
CA GLN A 699 -11.20 -10.86 -5.49
C GLN A 699 -11.48 -9.92 -4.30
N ASN A 700 -11.15 -8.64 -4.41
CA ASN A 700 -11.35 -7.61 -3.39
C ASN A 700 -12.42 -6.58 -3.78
N TRP A 701 -13.56 -7.07 -4.27
CA TRP A 701 -14.78 -6.27 -4.53
C TRP A 701 -14.73 -5.22 -5.66
N ALA A 702 -13.67 -5.13 -6.46
CA ALA A 702 -13.66 -4.26 -7.63
C ALA A 702 -14.72 -4.66 -8.67
N ASN A 703 -15.44 -3.66 -9.19
CA ASN A 703 -16.45 -3.79 -10.23
C ASN A 703 -15.85 -3.84 -11.64
N GLY A 704 -14.66 -3.29 -11.86
CA GLY A 704 -14.04 -3.25 -13.19
C GLY A 704 -12.56 -2.92 -13.15
N ILE A 705 -11.88 -3.25 -14.25
CA ILE A 705 -10.42 -3.29 -14.39
C ILE A 705 -10.00 -2.52 -15.65
N ILE A 706 -9.12 -1.54 -15.48
CA ILE A 706 -8.59 -0.70 -16.57
C ILE A 706 -7.05 -0.74 -16.51
N ALA A 707 -6.41 -1.35 -17.51
CA ALA A 707 -4.96 -1.29 -17.69
C ALA A 707 -4.52 0.14 -18.11
N TRP A 708 -3.22 0.43 -18.12
CA TRP A 708 -2.73 1.77 -18.48
C TRP A 708 -2.86 2.07 -19.97
N ALA A 709 -1.78 2.18 -20.74
CA ALA A 709 -1.88 2.44 -22.16
C ALA A 709 -2.66 1.30 -22.87
N LEU A 710 -3.73 1.64 -23.59
CA LEU A 710 -4.35 0.72 -24.54
C LEU A 710 -3.37 0.37 -25.67
N GLY A 711 -2.60 1.36 -26.10
CA GLY A 711 -1.52 1.17 -27.07
C GLY A 711 -0.45 2.26 -27.02
N SER A 712 0.69 1.95 -27.63
CA SER A 712 1.87 2.81 -27.74
C SER A 712 2.64 2.47 -29.03
N PHE A 713 3.73 3.18 -29.30
CA PHE A 713 4.75 2.62 -30.20
C PHE A 713 5.52 1.46 -29.55
N SER A 714 6.16 0.61 -30.37
CA SER A 714 7.08 -0.42 -29.89
C SER A 714 8.34 0.23 -29.32
N GLY A 715 8.61 0.02 -28.03
CA GLY A 715 9.61 0.76 -27.27
C GLY A 715 9.04 1.93 -26.44
N GLY A 716 7.73 2.16 -26.51
CA GLY A 716 7.00 3.09 -25.64
C GLY A 716 6.66 4.43 -26.29
N GLY A 717 5.96 5.27 -25.52
CA GLY A 717 5.64 6.65 -25.87
C GLY A 717 4.69 6.88 -27.06
N PRO A 718 4.59 8.14 -27.55
CA PRO A 718 5.30 9.34 -27.10
C PRO A 718 5.09 9.67 -25.62
N VAL A 719 6.10 10.31 -25.02
CA VAL A 719 6.11 10.78 -23.63
C VAL A 719 6.56 12.23 -23.55
N ILE A 720 6.30 12.87 -22.41
CA ILE A 720 6.66 14.26 -22.15
C ILE A 720 8.11 14.40 -21.65
N SER A 721 8.76 15.52 -21.93
CA SER A 721 10.13 15.81 -21.47
C SER A 721 10.17 16.15 -19.98
N GLY A 722 10.30 15.12 -19.13
CA GLY A 722 10.49 15.22 -17.69
C GLY A 722 11.25 14.03 -17.10
N GLY A 723 11.75 14.17 -15.87
CA GLY A 723 12.62 13.16 -15.24
C GLY A 723 11.96 11.82 -14.91
N ASP A 724 10.65 11.84 -14.58
CA ASP A 724 9.92 10.68 -14.03
C ASP A 724 8.81 10.14 -14.97
N ALA A 725 8.70 10.64 -16.20
CA ALA A 725 7.71 10.18 -17.18
C ALA A 725 8.00 8.75 -17.65
N CYS A 726 6.97 7.91 -17.86
CA CYS A 726 7.18 6.49 -18.11
C CYS A 726 7.62 6.17 -19.56
N GLY A 727 8.86 6.54 -19.91
CA GLY A 727 9.46 6.31 -21.23
C GLY A 727 9.54 4.84 -21.66
N ILE A 728 9.46 3.89 -20.71
CA ILE A 728 9.42 2.44 -20.98
C ILE A 728 8.00 1.86 -21.05
N CYS A 729 6.96 2.62 -20.68
CA CYS A 729 5.59 2.12 -20.67
C CYS A 729 5.12 1.84 -22.12
N THR A 730 4.59 0.64 -22.31
CA THR A 730 3.99 0.18 -23.57
C THR A 730 2.55 -0.25 -23.33
N GLY A 731 1.66 0.01 -24.27
CA GLY A 731 0.29 -0.45 -24.13
C GLY A 731 0.07 -1.93 -24.44
N LEU A 732 -1.16 -2.41 -24.20
CA LEU A 732 -1.61 -3.77 -24.53
C LEU A 732 -1.38 -4.12 -26.01
N VAL A 733 -1.31 -3.11 -26.89
CA VAL A 733 -0.95 -3.24 -28.30
C VAL A 733 0.17 -2.25 -28.65
N THR A 734 1.29 -2.78 -29.15
CA THR A 734 2.39 -1.95 -29.67
C THR A 734 2.25 -1.75 -31.18
N VAL A 735 2.56 -0.55 -31.68
CA VAL A 735 2.57 -0.19 -33.10
C VAL A 735 4.01 0.06 -33.55
N ASP A 736 4.38 -0.40 -34.74
CA ASP A 736 5.70 -0.08 -35.32
C ASP A 736 5.79 1.44 -35.62
N PRO A 737 6.88 2.15 -35.28
CA PRO A 737 7.02 3.60 -35.51
C PRO A 737 6.83 4.08 -36.96
N SER A 738 7.01 3.21 -37.96
CA SER A 738 6.68 3.51 -39.36
C SER A 738 5.18 3.57 -39.63
N GLY A 739 4.37 2.86 -38.83
CA GLY A 739 2.95 2.59 -39.04
C GLY A 739 2.64 1.30 -39.79
N GLY A 740 3.65 0.54 -40.24
CA GLY A 740 3.43 -0.62 -41.12
C GLY A 740 2.66 -1.79 -40.50
N SER A 741 2.74 -1.96 -39.17
CA SER A 741 2.12 -3.09 -38.46
C SER A 741 1.90 -2.79 -36.96
N TYR A 742 1.16 -3.68 -36.30
CA TYR A 742 0.99 -3.70 -34.85
C TYR A 742 1.14 -5.11 -34.27
N ARG A 743 1.41 -5.20 -32.96
CA ARG A 743 1.53 -6.45 -32.20
C ARG A 743 0.67 -6.38 -30.94
N LYS A 744 -0.17 -7.40 -30.77
CA LYS A 744 -0.90 -7.65 -29.51
C LYS A 744 0.07 -8.28 -28.52
N GLU A 745 0.26 -7.64 -27.37
CA GLU A 745 1.23 -8.06 -26.35
C GLU A 745 0.70 -9.18 -25.45
N VAL A 746 1.55 -9.73 -24.58
CA VAL A 746 1.13 -10.76 -23.61
C VAL A 746 -0.05 -10.26 -22.76
N ASP A 747 -0.03 -8.97 -22.44
CA ASP A 747 -0.98 -8.25 -21.60
C ASP A 747 -2.38 -8.19 -22.22
N TYR A 748 -2.48 -8.03 -23.56
CA TYR A 748 -3.74 -8.17 -24.31
C TYR A 748 -4.37 -9.56 -24.10
N TYR A 749 -3.54 -10.62 -24.14
CA TYR A 749 -4.04 -11.99 -23.97
C TYR A 749 -4.31 -12.36 -22.51
N MET A 750 -3.73 -11.65 -21.52
CA MET A 750 -4.09 -11.80 -20.11
C MET A 750 -5.39 -11.05 -19.80
N MET A 751 -5.52 -9.78 -20.18
CA MET A 751 -6.76 -9.01 -20.04
C MET A 751 -7.95 -9.68 -20.74
N GLY A 752 -7.72 -10.26 -21.93
CA GLY A 752 -8.74 -11.00 -22.68
C GLY A 752 -9.28 -12.25 -21.99
N GLN A 753 -8.57 -12.84 -21.02
CA GLN A 753 -9.08 -13.96 -20.24
C GLN A 753 -10.16 -13.54 -19.24
N PHE A 754 -10.24 -12.25 -18.91
CA PHE A 754 -11.31 -11.68 -18.09
C PHE A 754 -12.37 -11.04 -18.99
N SER A 755 -11.99 -10.09 -19.85
CA SER A 755 -12.93 -9.23 -20.58
C SER A 755 -13.90 -9.97 -21.51
N ARG A 756 -13.40 -11.02 -22.17
CA ARG A 756 -14.18 -11.81 -23.14
C ARG A 756 -15.15 -12.78 -22.48
N PHE A 757 -14.90 -13.17 -21.23
CA PHE A 757 -15.60 -14.26 -20.55
C PHE A 757 -16.36 -13.80 -19.28
N MET A 758 -16.09 -12.61 -18.76
CA MET A 758 -16.82 -11.98 -17.65
C MET A 758 -17.63 -10.78 -18.17
N PRO A 759 -18.80 -11.00 -18.80
CA PRO A 759 -19.60 -9.93 -19.38
C PRO A 759 -20.15 -8.93 -18.34
N LYS A 760 -20.36 -7.70 -18.80
CA LYS A 760 -21.00 -6.61 -18.05
C LYS A 760 -22.36 -7.05 -17.51
N GLY A 761 -22.59 -6.82 -16.22
CA GLY A 761 -23.77 -7.32 -15.48
C GLY A 761 -23.57 -8.67 -14.80
N GLY A 762 -22.49 -9.41 -15.08
CA GLY A 762 -22.15 -10.63 -14.32
C GLY A 762 -21.92 -10.34 -12.84
N ARG A 763 -22.14 -11.33 -11.98
CA ARG A 763 -21.93 -11.23 -10.52
C ARG A 763 -20.70 -12.04 -10.13
N ALA A 764 -19.72 -11.41 -9.51
CA ALA A 764 -18.59 -12.12 -8.93
C ALA A 764 -19.07 -13.10 -7.85
N LEU A 765 -18.37 -14.22 -7.67
CA LEU A 765 -18.73 -15.28 -6.74
C LEU A 765 -17.73 -15.37 -5.57
N ALA A 766 -18.25 -15.70 -4.38
CA ALA A 766 -17.44 -16.20 -3.28
C ALA A 766 -16.94 -17.63 -3.59
N GLY A 767 -15.79 -17.99 -3.05
CA GLY A 767 -15.13 -19.27 -3.29
C GLY A 767 -13.92 -19.48 -2.40
N THR A 768 -13.35 -20.68 -2.44
CA THR A 768 -12.17 -21.08 -1.64
C THR A 768 -11.11 -21.75 -2.51
N GLY A 769 -9.90 -21.88 -1.98
CA GLY A 769 -8.79 -22.60 -2.63
C GLY A 769 -7.90 -21.74 -3.53
N SER A 770 -8.25 -20.48 -3.81
CA SER A 770 -7.35 -19.53 -4.47
C SER A 770 -6.30 -19.02 -3.48
N TYR A 771 -5.02 -19.40 -3.65
CA TYR A 771 -3.91 -18.87 -2.86
C TYR A 771 -2.54 -19.18 -3.49
N LEU A 772 -1.51 -18.51 -2.98
CA LEU A 772 -0.10 -18.76 -3.29
C LEU A 772 0.65 -19.23 -2.05
N TYR A 773 1.72 -20.00 -2.27
CA TYR A 773 2.71 -20.34 -1.26
C TYR A 773 3.76 -19.22 -1.11
N GLY A 774 4.57 -19.30 -0.05
CA GLY A 774 5.60 -18.30 0.28
C GLY A 774 6.77 -18.18 -0.72
N ASP A 775 6.80 -19.01 -1.77
CA ASP A 775 7.73 -18.92 -2.90
C ASP A 775 7.10 -18.23 -4.14
N GLY A 776 5.80 -17.90 -4.10
CA GLY A 776 5.05 -17.33 -5.21
C GLY A 776 4.45 -18.35 -6.18
N THR A 777 4.59 -19.65 -5.93
CA THR A 777 3.88 -20.72 -6.65
C THR A 777 2.46 -20.91 -6.10
N GLY A 778 1.61 -21.63 -6.83
CA GLY A 778 0.21 -21.86 -6.45
C GLY A 778 -0.77 -21.60 -7.58
N VAL A 779 -2.06 -21.57 -7.23
CA VAL A 779 -3.16 -21.31 -8.15
C VAL A 779 -4.09 -20.26 -7.55
N GLU A 780 -4.28 -19.15 -8.28
CA GLU A 780 -5.25 -18.12 -7.94
C GLU A 780 -6.44 -18.16 -8.91
N SER A 781 -7.64 -17.81 -8.43
CA SER A 781 -8.85 -17.86 -9.26
C SER A 781 -9.90 -16.84 -8.89
N VAL A 782 -10.67 -16.39 -9.87
CA VAL A 782 -11.89 -15.58 -9.67
C VAL A 782 -13.00 -16.03 -10.61
N ALA A 783 -14.24 -15.98 -10.12
CA ALA A 783 -15.39 -16.56 -10.82
C ALA A 783 -16.60 -15.60 -10.87
N THR A 784 -17.43 -15.77 -11.89
CA THR A 784 -18.67 -15.01 -12.09
C THR A 784 -19.85 -15.91 -12.47
N LEU A 785 -21.05 -15.55 -11.99
CA LEU A 785 -22.32 -15.96 -12.58
C LEU A 785 -22.74 -14.88 -13.60
N ASN A 786 -22.86 -15.25 -14.87
CA ASN A 786 -23.07 -14.32 -15.96
C ASN A 786 -24.57 -13.99 -16.15
N PRO A 787 -24.95 -12.89 -16.85
CA PRO A 787 -26.36 -12.51 -17.04
C PRO A 787 -27.19 -13.54 -17.80
N ASP A 788 -26.56 -14.36 -18.64
CA ASP A 788 -27.23 -15.46 -19.32
C ASP A 788 -27.38 -16.71 -18.42
N GLY A 789 -26.77 -16.75 -17.25
CA GLY A 789 -26.75 -17.86 -16.30
C GLY A 789 -25.60 -18.86 -16.49
N THR A 790 -24.68 -18.66 -17.44
CA THR A 790 -23.41 -19.41 -17.47
C THR A 790 -22.50 -19.01 -16.31
N ARG A 791 -21.49 -19.82 -16.00
CA ARG A 791 -20.52 -19.54 -14.92
C ARG A 791 -19.12 -19.52 -15.50
N THR A 792 -18.41 -18.41 -15.33
CA THR A 792 -17.02 -18.26 -15.77
C THR A 792 -16.10 -18.42 -14.56
N VAL A 793 -14.99 -19.14 -14.73
CA VAL A 793 -13.93 -19.28 -13.72
C VAL A 793 -12.59 -19.05 -14.41
N VAL A 794 -11.92 -17.95 -14.04
CA VAL A 794 -10.57 -17.62 -14.51
C VAL A 794 -9.56 -18.17 -13.49
N ILE A 795 -8.60 -18.95 -13.96
CA ILE A 795 -7.63 -19.69 -13.14
C ILE A 795 -6.21 -19.33 -13.58
N GLN A 796 -5.43 -18.71 -12.72
CA GLN A 796 -4.02 -18.38 -12.94
C GLN A 796 -3.15 -19.47 -12.27
N ASN A 797 -2.52 -20.33 -13.07
CA ASN A 797 -1.59 -21.35 -12.58
C ASN A 797 -0.15 -20.83 -12.65
N ARG A 798 0.49 -20.61 -11.50
CA ARG A 798 1.88 -20.11 -11.43
C ARG A 798 2.94 -21.23 -11.48
N TYR A 799 2.55 -22.50 -11.42
CA TYR A 799 3.47 -23.63 -11.58
C TYR A 799 4.03 -23.75 -13.01
N ASP A 800 5.20 -24.35 -13.13
CA ASP A 800 5.87 -24.68 -14.39
C ASP A 800 5.35 -25.96 -15.06
N HIS A 801 4.37 -26.62 -14.45
CA HIS A 801 3.69 -27.82 -14.91
C HIS A 801 2.16 -27.65 -14.90
N ASP A 802 1.46 -28.54 -15.62
CA ASP A 802 0.01 -28.54 -15.71
C ASP A 802 -0.62 -29.09 -14.41
N ILE A 803 -1.64 -28.40 -13.89
CA ILE A 803 -2.37 -28.78 -12.67
C ILE A 803 -3.75 -29.34 -13.03
N TRP A 804 -4.20 -30.37 -12.30
CA TRP A 804 -5.58 -30.86 -12.36
C TRP A 804 -6.45 -30.18 -11.32
N VAL A 805 -7.24 -29.20 -11.77
CA VAL A 805 -8.15 -28.47 -10.90
C VAL A 805 -9.44 -29.26 -10.68
N GLN A 806 -9.84 -29.41 -9.42
CA GLN A 806 -11.17 -29.87 -9.00
C GLN A 806 -11.96 -28.70 -8.46
N LEU A 807 -12.98 -28.26 -9.20
CA LEU A 807 -13.85 -27.14 -8.85
C LEU A 807 -15.18 -27.65 -8.28
N GLY A 808 -15.39 -27.49 -6.98
CA GLY A 808 -16.70 -27.70 -6.34
C GLY A 808 -17.67 -26.55 -6.64
N THR A 809 -18.92 -26.88 -6.94
CA THR A 809 -20.02 -25.93 -7.17
C THR A 809 -21.22 -26.26 -6.26
N GLU A 810 -21.97 -25.24 -5.83
CA GLU A 810 -23.30 -25.45 -5.21
C GLU A 810 -24.32 -25.91 -6.27
N GLY A 811 -24.09 -25.52 -7.53
CA GLY A 811 -24.77 -25.96 -8.75
C GLY A 811 -24.88 -27.48 -8.90
N ASP A 812 -23.76 -28.10 -9.27
CA ASP A 812 -23.72 -29.34 -10.07
C ASP A 812 -22.87 -30.44 -9.43
N GLY A 813 -22.10 -30.13 -8.39
CA GLY A 813 -21.04 -30.99 -7.85
C GLY A 813 -19.63 -30.55 -8.29
N LYS A 814 -18.71 -31.51 -8.48
CA LYS A 814 -17.31 -31.24 -8.86
C LYS A 814 -17.10 -31.28 -10.37
N TRP A 815 -16.67 -30.16 -10.95
CA TRP A 815 -16.07 -30.07 -12.28
C TRP A 815 -14.55 -30.34 -12.18
N SER A 816 -13.97 -31.00 -13.18
CA SER A 816 -12.55 -31.37 -13.19
C SER A 816 -11.91 -31.11 -14.54
N GLY A 817 -10.73 -30.51 -14.56
CA GLY A 817 -10.06 -30.13 -15.80
C GLY A 817 -8.63 -29.65 -15.57
N ARG A 818 -7.93 -29.34 -16.66
CA ARG A 818 -6.54 -28.89 -16.64
C ARG A 818 -6.45 -27.36 -16.54
N ALA A 819 -5.57 -26.87 -15.67
CA ALA A 819 -5.01 -25.53 -15.73
C ALA A 819 -3.56 -25.65 -16.23
N TYR A 820 -3.23 -24.99 -17.34
CA TYR A 820 -1.95 -25.21 -18.02
C TYR A 820 -0.79 -24.50 -17.31
N ALA A 821 0.44 -25.01 -17.47
CA ALA A 821 1.67 -24.45 -16.92
C ALA A 821 1.85 -22.95 -17.27
N LYS A 822 2.20 -22.13 -16.28
CA LYS A 822 2.46 -20.68 -16.39
C LYS A 822 1.44 -19.96 -17.29
N ALA A 823 0.16 -20.16 -16.99
CA ALA A 823 -0.93 -19.71 -17.83
C ALA A 823 -2.15 -19.24 -17.03
N VAL A 824 -2.91 -18.34 -17.64
CA VAL A 824 -4.30 -18.08 -17.27
C VAL A 824 -5.18 -18.95 -18.14
N THR A 825 -5.91 -19.87 -17.50
CA THR A 825 -6.90 -20.75 -18.13
C THR A 825 -8.30 -20.35 -17.65
N THR A 826 -9.20 -20.04 -18.57
CA THR A 826 -10.59 -19.66 -18.25
C THR A 826 -11.54 -20.74 -18.67
N TRP A 827 -12.36 -21.21 -17.73
CA TRP A 827 -13.45 -22.16 -17.97
C TRP A 827 -14.77 -21.39 -18.07
N VAL A 828 -15.57 -21.70 -19.08
CA VAL A 828 -16.98 -21.29 -19.17
C VAL A 828 -17.83 -22.55 -19.02
N LEU A 829 -18.48 -22.65 -17.87
CA LEU A 829 -19.40 -23.73 -17.51
C LEU A 829 -20.82 -23.39 -18.00
N PRO A 830 -21.67 -24.40 -18.29
CA PRO A 830 -23.08 -24.16 -18.58
C PRO A 830 -23.82 -23.55 -17.39
N LYS A 831 -25.12 -23.29 -17.57
CA LYS A 831 -26.03 -22.98 -16.47
C LYS A 831 -26.20 -24.22 -15.57
N ALA A 832 -26.45 -23.99 -14.28
CA ALA A 832 -26.89 -25.03 -13.34
C ALA A 832 -28.32 -25.53 -13.68
#